data_AF-A0A0A2LFD4-F1
#
_entry.id   AF-A0A0A2LFD4-F1
#
_cell.length_a   1.000
_cell.length_b   1.000
_cell.length_c   1.000
_cell.angle_alpha   90.00
_cell.angle_beta   90.00
_cell.angle_gamma   90.00
#
_symmetry.space_group_name_H-M   'P 1'
#
loop_
_entity.id
_entity.type
_entity.pdbx_description
1 polymer ?
#
loop_
_entity_poly.entity_id
_entity_poly.type
_entity_poly.pdbx_seq_one_letter_code
_entity_poly.pdbx_strand_id
1 'polypeptide(L)'
;MKVKKPRGIRHDRDCGRCKVQGIKCDLNRPRCQACLQSGEACIYPQRVVWVDNSKKSKSPKVTSPQISHDETHIKAIAKSTSINLYGFVNLLDTFCQQIQSSSSDIPEEGIQLISRTLSFARSRIQDANNKESLQSHLVALTNLSHVIQSAHPIALFGIATFAMFEVCCGSFGNWHCHLQGARSLLDLHCQHKADLDNLCDEISGLADLLAYLVWFDVTGALVRESPLIFKDWHRETLSAEFFDSVGCPPDTFDLFVHLAKHRNGDGIRTLDLSSRAMAQILQLGTGDSTDRNLAATVYRGAAAIMAFSRAGMNTSGDPSASTYHSKVLSSMVDRACQAIAEIPTTSRFYVHLATPAYLTGMSASTERQWILMATSYQDRCAQKRADQLSLILPEWRLDPVPSIESAPNALEYLRRILSPEELALTEETDIAVLLRKLSSGELSSLKLTRVFAKRAALAHQLTTCCTEIFSEEAFAVAQELDDYLAKTGKTIGPLHGLPVSIKDLFSVEGVDTSIGWVGLTNNPAKADKSVARTLRRLGAVLYVKTNLPQSMMMSDSYNHVFGQCVNPFNRGLISGGSSGGEGSLVAARGSVLGIGTDLGGSIRIPAALCGLYGLSPSPGRHPYERGNLTTIERYMEVLPESKPWEVDQHVAPVAWRKELASPGAKRLRVGFLVDDGVVKVQPPIARALREVVEALKAAGHEVFEWDASSHSYAYDLWAKAIFSDGGEGCRRQIEKTGEPLVEGMLVGKPEDTLTTSQTHQLNADKYNFESAYLDKWISSDIDALIMPNTPWVGYKPWTWVKSSAYVGYTSIWNFLGYAALAVPVTTASRTKDIPDEEWLAHVPRNDSDRFNKQQYDINLVEGMPVGIQVVGGRFGEEKCVAVAKAIEQVMQRNITSRASL
;
A
#
# COMPACT_ATOMS: atom_id res chain seq x y z
N MET A 1 19.04 47.09 9.28
CA MET A 1 18.18 45.92 9.50
C MET A 1 19.04 44.66 9.53
N LYS A 2 19.05 43.95 10.66
CA LYS A 2 19.81 42.70 10.87
C LYS A 2 19.12 41.55 10.13
N VAL A 3 19.73 41.04 9.07
CA VAL A 3 19.31 39.77 8.46
C VAL A 3 19.91 38.63 9.29
N LYS A 4 19.04 37.79 9.85
CA LYS A 4 19.37 36.67 10.74
C LYS A 4 20.24 35.64 10.01
N LYS A 5 21.36 35.24 10.63
CA LYS A 5 22.17 34.07 10.21
C LYS A 5 21.32 32.80 10.29
N PRO A 6 21.32 31.91 9.28
CA PRO A 6 20.81 30.56 9.43
C PRO A 6 21.64 29.80 10.47
N ARG A 7 21.00 29.35 11.55
CA ARG A 7 21.59 28.44 12.53
C ARG A 7 21.52 27.02 11.98
N GLY A 8 22.65 26.32 11.94
CA GLY A 8 22.72 24.91 11.57
C GLY A 8 23.96 24.45 10.79
N ILE A 9 25.11 25.12 10.92
CA ILE A 9 26.40 24.57 10.45
C ILE A 9 27.14 24.07 11.68
N ARG A 10 27.34 22.75 11.79
CA ARG A 10 28.23 22.17 12.80
C ARG A 10 29.66 22.67 12.52
N HIS A 11 30.30 23.26 13.52
CA HIS A 11 31.58 23.99 13.38
C HIS A 11 32.84 23.11 13.53
N ASP A 12 32.72 21.79 13.42
CA ASP A 12 33.74 20.84 13.86
C ASP A 12 34.30 19.91 12.77
N ARG A 13 34.06 20.18 11.48
CA ARG A 13 34.55 19.32 10.38
C ARG A 13 35.33 20.07 9.30
N ASP A 14 36.56 20.46 9.60
CA ASP A 14 37.52 20.73 8.52
C ASP A 14 37.87 19.42 7.80
N CYS A 15 38.06 19.46 6.47
CA CYS A 15 38.60 18.29 5.78
C CYS A 15 40.00 17.98 6.34
N GLY A 16 40.43 16.70 6.30
CA GLY A 16 41.69 16.28 6.91
C GLY A 16 42.89 17.15 6.53
N ARG A 17 42.92 17.67 5.29
CA ARG A 17 43.95 18.58 4.79
C ARG A 17 43.89 19.97 5.41
N CYS A 18 42.72 20.60 5.43
CA CYS A 18 42.51 21.93 6.02
C CYS A 18 42.82 21.92 7.52
N LYS A 19 42.47 20.82 8.20
CA LYS A 19 42.80 20.60 9.61
C LYS A 19 44.32 20.54 9.87
N VAL A 20 45.07 19.87 8.98
CA VAL A 20 46.56 19.79 9.08
C VAL A 20 47.22 21.14 8.80
N GLN A 21 46.64 21.96 7.91
CA GLN A 21 47.19 23.28 7.57
C GLN A 21 46.69 24.42 8.47
N GLY A 22 45.85 24.14 9.47
CA GLY A 22 45.35 25.14 10.41
C GLY A 22 44.43 26.20 9.80
N ILE A 23 43.80 25.89 8.65
CA ILE A 23 42.95 26.80 7.88
C ILE A 23 41.52 26.28 7.81
N LYS A 24 40.56 27.21 7.83
CA LYS A 24 39.14 26.86 7.94
C LYS A 24 38.55 26.44 6.59
N CYS A 25 37.93 25.27 6.53
CA CYS A 25 37.38 24.71 5.30
C CYS A 25 36.05 25.37 4.90
N ASP A 26 35.89 25.76 3.64
CA ASP A 26 34.60 26.20 3.07
C ASP A 26 33.83 24.99 2.52
N LEU A 27 33.00 24.39 3.38
CA LEU A 27 32.26 23.14 3.12
C LEU A 27 31.08 23.29 2.17
N ASN A 28 30.78 24.50 1.69
CA ASN A 28 29.67 24.74 0.77
C ASN A 28 30.07 24.62 -0.71
N ARG A 29 31.29 24.16 -1.00
CA ARG A 29 31.80 23.96 -2.36
C ARG A 29 32.45 22.58 -2.51
N PRO A 30 32.39 21.98 -3.73
CA PRO A 30 33.02 20.68 -4.01
C PRO A 30 34.53 20.64 -3.76
N ARG A 31 35.21 21.81 -3.78
CA ARG A 31 36.60 22.02 -3.35
C ARG A 31 36.68 23.38 -2.65
N CYS A 32 37.27 23.43 -1.45
CA CYS A 32 37.49 24.71 -0.76
C CYS A 32 38.64 25.49 -1.44
N GLN A 33 38.65 26.81 -1.24
CA GLN A 33 39.60 27.71 -1.92
C GLN A 33 41.07 27.42 -1.59
N ALA A 34 41.34 26.99 -0.35
CA ALA A 34 42.68 26.58 0.05
C ALA A 34 43.18 25.34 -0.70
N CYS A 35 42.33 24.31 -0.88
CA CYS A 35 42.69 23.13 -1.67
C CYS A 35 42.83 23.45 -3.17
N LEU A 36 42.05 24.40 -3.70
CA LEU A 36 42.16 24.86 -5.08
C LEU A 36 43.50 25.58 -5.34
N GLN A 37 43.93 26.44 -4.43
CA GLN A 37 45.19 27.16 -4.55
C GLN A 37 46.41 26.24 -4.43
N SER A 38 46.29 25.12 -3.72
CA SER A 38 47.37 24.12 -3.63
C SER A 38 47.39 23.12 -4.78
N GLY A 39 46.44 23.16 -5.72
CA GLY A 39 46.39 22.26 -6.89
C GLY A 39 46.03 20.79 -6.59
N GLU A 40 45.58 20.47 -5.37
CA GLU A 40 45.34 19.09 -4.93
C GLU A 40 43.87 18.82 -4.55
N ALA A 41 43.45 17.55 -4.62
CA ALA A 41 42.05 17.15 -4.45
C ALA A 41 41.57 17.22 -2.98
N CYS A 42 40.39 17.81 -2.75
CA CYS A 42 39.75 17.84 -1.43
C CYS A 42 39.21 16.45 -1.06
N ILE A 43 39.54 15.97 0.14
CA ILE A 43 39.30 14.59 0.59
C ILE A 43 37.94 14.38 1.26
N TYR A 44 37.01 15.35 1.16
CA TYR A 44 35.69 15.24 1.77
C TYR A 44 34.67 14.67 0.76
N PRO A 45 33.92 13.60 1.10
CA PRO A 45 33.04 12.91 0.15
C PRO A 45 31.93 13.85 -0.33
N GLN A 46 31.82 14.04 -1.64
CA GLN A 46 30.82 14.91 -2.25
C GLN A 46 29.41 14.33 -2.08
N ARG A 47 28.64 14.86 -1.13
CA ARG A 47 27.18 14.95 -1.25
C ARG A 47 26.73 16.25 -0.62
N VAL A 48 26.18 17.12 -1.47
CA VAL A 48 24.95 17.93 -1.30
C VAL A 48 25.03 19.03 -2.38
N VAL A 49 24.22 18.91 -3.43
CA VAL A 49 23.87 20.05 -4.29
C VAL A 49 22.36 20.26 -4.14
N TRP A 50 22.00 21.38 -3.52
CA TRP A 50 20.67 21.95 -3.63
C TRP A 50 20.62 22.78 -4.91
N VAL A 51 19.58 22.56 -5.72
CA VAL A 51 19.30 23.38 -6.91
C VAL A 51 18.80 24.74 -6.44
N ASP A 52 19.37 25.84 -6.96
CA ASP A 52 18.60 27.07 -7.09
C ASP A 52 18.92 27.85 -8.37
N ASN A 53 17.84 28.47 -8.85
CA ASN A 53 17.48 29.10 -10.09
C ASN A 53 18.50 30.02 -10.77
N SER A 54 18.72 29.82 -12.08
CA SER A 54 18.44 30.87 -13.08
C SER A 54 18.47 30.40 -14.55
N LYS A 55 17.36 30.70 -15.26
CA LYS A 55 17.20 30.98 -16.71
C LYS A 55 17.09 29.83 -17.74
N LYS A 56 15.82 29.45 -17.97
CA LYS A 56 15.08 29.26 -19.24
C LYS A 56 15.79 28.67 -20.49
N SER A 57 15.29 27.53 -20.96
CA SER A 57 14.90 27.34 -22.38
C SER A 57 13.71 26.37 -22.49
N LYS A 58 12.88 26.56 -23.52
CA LYS A 58 11.59 25.88 -23.78
C LYS A 58 11.78 24.66 -24.69
N SER A 59 11.01 23.58 -24.48
CA SER A 59 10.69 22.57 -25.52
C SER A 59 9.45 21.72 -25.12
N PRO A 60 8.77 21.04 -26.09
CA PRO A 60 7.30 20.93 -26.16
C PRO A 60 6.68 19.56 -25.76
N LYS A 61 5.35 19.56 -25.61
CA LYS A 61 4.44 18.43 -25.30
C LYS A 61 4.40 17.37 -26.41
N VAL A 62 4.29 16.08 -26.04
CA VAL A 62 3.73 15.00 -26.89
C VAL A 62 2.87 14.03 -26.06
N THR A 63 1.76 13.63 -26.68
CA THR A 63 0.60 12.81 -26.29
C THR A 63 0.85 11.30 -26.21
N SER A 64 0.17 10.60 -25.30
CA SER A 64 -0.01 9.14 -25.29
C SER A 64 -1.49 8.75 -25.48
N PRO A 65 -1.84 7.88 -26.45
CA PRO A 65 -3.15 7.24 -26.55
C PRO A 65 -3.13 5.72 -26.23
N GLN A 66 -4.35 5.26 -25.91
CA GLN A 66 -4.84 3.97 -25.38
C GLN A 66 -4.52 2.71 -26.22
N ILE A 67 -4.66 1.50 -25.63
CA ILE A 67 -5.64 0.43 -26.02
C ILE A 67 -5.44 -0.93 -25.27
N SER A 68 -6.58 -1.42 -24.75
CA SER A 68 -7.14 -2.75 -24.34
C SER A 68 -6.32 -4.04 -24.11
N HIS A 69 -6.76 -4.75 -23.06
CA HIS A 69 -6.47 -6.13 -22.64
C HIS A 69 -7.38 -7.21 -23.29
N ASP A 70 -6.89 -8.46 -23.38
CA ASP A 70 -7.69 -9.68 -23.53
C ASP A 70 -7.11 -10.82 -22.65
N GLU A 71 -7.98 -11.62 -22.03
CA GLU A 71 -7.90 -12.16 -20.64
C GLU A 71 -7.54 -13.66 -20.49
N THR A 72 -7.08 -14.37 -21.53
CA THR A 72 -6.95 -15.84 -21.45
C THR A 72 -5.71 -16.36 -20.70
N HIS A 73 -4.67 -15.55 -20.50
CA HIS A 73 -3.41 -16.02 -19.88
C HIS A 73 -3.39 -16.05 -18.34
N ILE A 74 -4.38 -15.43 -17.68
CA ILE A 74 -4.47 -15.25 -16.21
C ILE A 74 -4.54 -16.58 -15.44
N LYS A 75 -4.96 -17.68 -16.05
CA LYS A 75 -5.15 -18.95 -15.33
C LYS A 75 -3.87 -19.76 -15.07
N ALA A 76 -2.73 -19.41 -15.68
CA ALA A 76 -1.46 -20.12 -15.50
C ALA A 76 -0.54 -19.52 -14.40
N ILE A 77 -0.80 -18.28 -13.97
CA ILE A 77 0.03 -17.48 -13.05
C ILE A 77 0.06 -18.05 -11.62
N ALA A 78 -0.90 -18.90 -11.25
CA ALA A 78 -1.16 -19.28 -9.86
C ALA A 78 -0.22 -20.35 -9.24
N LYS A 79 1.05 -20.49 -9.67
CA LYS A 79 1.94 -21.51 -9.06
C LYS A 79 3.40 -21.13 -8.77
N SER A 80 3.91 -19.93 -9.09
CA SER A 80 5.36 -19.81 -9.35
C SER A 80 6.14 -18.62 -8.75
N THR A 81 5.58 -17.78 -7.87
CA THR A 81 6.33 -16.65 -7.26
C THR A 81 7.24 -17.10 -6.10
N SER A 82 8.24 -17.92 -6.41
CA SER A 82 9.51 -17.97 -5.69
C SER A 82 10.59 -17.42 -6.63
N ILE A 83 11.25 -16.32 -6.27
CA ILE A 83 12.52 -15.96 -6.92
C ILE A 83 13.43 -17.17 -6.69
N ASN A 84 13.87 -17.83 -7.76
CA ASN A 84 14.49 -19.16 -7.70
C ASN A 84 15.95 -19.11 -7.19
N LEU A 85 16.15 -18.63 -5.95
CA LEU A 85 17.42 -18.73 -5.19
C LEU A 85 17.83 -20.19 -4.96
N TYR A 86 16.92 -21.15 -5.18
CA TYR A 86 17.20 -22.58 -5.08
C TYR A 86 18.29 -23.04 -6.05
N GLY A 87 18.45 -22.42 -7.23
CA GLY A 87 19.51 -22.82 -8.17
C GLY A 87 20.92 -22.69 -7.60
N PHE A 88 21.25 -21.52 -7.03
CA PHE A 88 22.56 -21.29 -6.40
C PHE A 88 22.69 -22.01 -5.06
N VAL A 89 21.64 -22.09 -4.24
CA VAL A 89 21.73 -22.84 -2.99
C VAL A 89 21.83 -24.34 -3.22
N ASN A 90 21.23 -24.88 -4.28
CA ASN A 90 21.45 -26.26 -4.71
C ASN A 90 22.87 -26.44 -5.26
N LEU A 91 23.44 -25.44 -5.93
CA LEU A 91 24.85 -25.46 -6.34
C LEU A 91 25.79 -25.44 -5.13
N LEU A 92 25.57 -24.54 -4.17
CA LEU A 92 26.29 -24.47 -2.90
C LEU A 92 26.12 -25.78 -2.11
N ASP A 93 24.92 -26.36 -2.08
CA ASP A 93 24.64 -27.63 -1.41
C ASP A 93 25.35 -28.81 -2.09
N THR A 94 25.29 -28.87 -3.42
CA THR A 94 26.03 -29.86 -4.23
C THR A 94 27.52 -29.74 -3.98
N PHE A 95 28.03 -28.52 -3.95
CA PHE A 95 29.42 -28.19 -3.66
C PHE A 95 29.81 -28.57 -2.22
N CYS A 96 28.96 -28.28 -1.23
CA CYS A 96 29.16 -28.69 0.16
C CYS A 96 29.21 -30.22 0.28
N GLN A 97 28.34 -30.94 -0.43
CA GLN A 97 28.31 -32.40 -0.47
C GLN A 97 29.55 -32.98 -1.15
N GLN A 98 30.03 -32.36 -2.23
CA GLN A 98 31.27 -32.73 -2.92
C GLN A 98 32.49 -32.54 -2.02
N ILE A 99 32.61 -31.39 -1.34
CA ILE A 99 33.66 -31.13 -0.36
C ILE A 99 33.63 -32.15 0.79
N GLN A 100 32.44 -32.42 1.34
CA GLN A 100 32.26 -33.40 2.43
C GLN A 100 32.60 -34.84 2.00
N SER A 101 32.48 -35.16 0.71
CA SER A 101 32.79 -36.48 0.15
C SER A 101 34.24 -36.67 -0.31
N SER A 102 35.01 -35.59 -0.50
CA SER A 102 36.26 -35.62 -1.28
C SER A 102 37.57 -35.62 -0.49
N SER A 103 37.66 -35.23 0.80
CA SER A 103 38.93 -35.41 1.53
C SER A 103 38.86 -35.30 3.05
N SER A 104 39.72 -36.10 3.67
CA SER A 104 40.12 -36.24 5.07
C SER A 104 41.01 -35.10 5.64
N ASP A 105 41.26 -34.01 4.89
CA ASP A 105 42.24 -32.97 5.25
C ASP A 105 41.69 -31.55 5.46
N ILE A 106 40.36 -31.37 5.53
CA ILE A 106 39.77 -30.05 5.81
C ILE A 106 39.75 -29.79 7.32
N PRO A 107 40.35 -28.69 7.82
CA PRO A 107 40.28 -28.31 9.23
C PRO A 107 38.83 -28.20 9.72
N GLU A 108 38.58 -28.53 10.98
CA GLU A 108 37.25 -28.53 11.58
C GLU A 108 36.54 -27.17 11.40
N GLU A 109 37.30 -26.07 11.48
CA GLU A 109 36.83 -24.71 11.26
C GLU A 109 36.34 -24.48 9.82
N GLY A 110 36.94 -25.13 8.83
CA GLY A 110 36.51 -25.08 7.43
C GLY A 110 35.17 -25.78 7.20
N ILE A 111 34.98 -26.96 7.83
CA ILE A 111 33.71 -27.70 7.78
C ILE A 111 32.58 -26.88 8.44
N GLN A 112 32.89 -26.23 9.58
CA GLN A 112 31.95 -25.35 10.26
C GLN A 112 31.58 -24.11 9.44
N LEU A 113 32.55 -23.47 8.75
CA LEU A 113 32.28 -22.35 7.86
C LEU A 113 31.31 -22.75 6.74
N ILE A 114 31.57 -23.89 6.09
CA ILE A 114 30.75 -24.39 4.98
C ILE A 114 29.32 -24.67 5.43
N SER A 115 29.15 -25.44 6.50
CA SER A 115 27.84 -25.79 7.04
C SER A 115 27.02 -24.56 7.46
N ARG A 116 27.65 -23.58 8.13
CA ARG A 116 26.97 -22.39 8.62
C ARG A 116 26.64 -21.39 7.52
N THR A 117 27.50 -21.27 6.52
CA THR A 117 27.25 -20.44 5.34
C THR A 117 26.12 -21.01 4.49
N LEU A 118 26.04 -22.34 4.34
CA LEU A 118 24.92 -23.01 3.67
C LEU A 118 23.61 -22.88 4.48
N SER A 119 23.69 -23.00 5.81
CA SER A 119 22.54 -22.77 6.70
C SER A 119 22.04 -21.32 6.61
N PHE A 120 22.94 -20.34 6.56
CA PHE A 120 22.61 -18.95 6.28
C PHE A 120 21.94 -18.81 4.91
N ALA A 121 22.53 -19.38 3.85
CA ALA A 121 21.99 -19.29 2.50
C ALA A 121 20.59 -19.92 2.39
N ARG A 122 20.37 -21.10 2.97
CA ARG A 122 19.06 -21.76 3.06
C ARG A 122 18.04 -20.97 3.88
N SER A 123 18.45 -20.38 5.01
CA SER A 123 17.58 -19.55 5.84
C SER A 123 17.07 -18.32 5.08
N ARG A 124 17.92 -17.71 4.25
CA ARG A 124 17.59 -16.54 3.43
C ARG A 124 16.60 -16.86 2.31
N ILE A 125 16.50 -18.11 1.87
CA ILE A 125 15.48 -18.59 0.91
C ILE A 125 14.11 -18.73 1.58
N GLN A 126 14.08 -19.14 2.85
CA GLN A 126 12.84 -19.45 3.55
C GLN A 126 12.20 -18.21 4.18
N ASP A 127 12.99 -17.25 4.68
CA ASP A 127 12.53 -15.92 5.11
C ASP A 127 13.73 -14.97 5.36
N ALA A 128 13.76 -13.81 4.70
CA ALA A 128 14.85 -12.84 4.79
C ALA A 128 14.93 -12.11 6.15
N ASN A 129 13.85 -12.10 6.95
CA ASN A 129 13.73 -11.28 8.17
C ASN A 129 13.51 -12.08 9.46
N ASN A 130 13.66 -13.40 9.43
CA ASN A 130 13.58 -14.23 10.64
C ASN A 130 14.82 -14.02 11.54
N LYS A 131 14.62 -14.00 12.87
CA LYS A 131 15.66 -14.00 13.90
C LYS A 131 16.70 -15.11 13.69
N GLU A 132 16.26 -16.27 13.20
CA GLU A 132 17.14 -17.39 12.84
C GLU A 132 18.06 -17.08 11.65
N SER A 133 17.60 -16.27 10.68
CA SER A 133 18.43 -15.84 9.55
C SER A 133 19.51 -14.84 9.99
N LEU A 134 19.17 -13.89 10.86
CA LEU A 134 20.13 -12.96 11.47
C LEU A 134 21.17 -13.69 12.34
N GLN A 135 20.73 -14.68 13.12
CA GLN A 135 21.63 -15.50 13.93
C GLN A 135 22.54 -16.36 13.04
N SER A 136 22.00 -16.97 11.98
CA SER A 136 22.79 -17.74 11.01
C SER A 136 23.80 -16.86 10.29
N HIS A 137 23.42 -15.62 9.96
CA HIS A 137 24.31 -14.62 9.35
C HIS A 137 25.48 -14.26 10.28
N LEU A 138 25.21 -13.90 11.54
CA LEU A 138 26.25 -13.54 12.52
C LEU A 138 27.21 -14.70 12.78
N VAL A 139 26.70 -15.92 12.88
CA VAL A 139 27.52 -17.13 13.07
C VAL A 139 28.38 -17.40 11.84
N ALA A 140 27.82 -17.29 10.63
CA ALA A 140 28.58 -17.47 9.39
C ALA A 140 29.69 -16.42 9.24
N LEU A 141 29.44 -15.15 9.58
CA LEU A 141 30.47 -14.09 9.58
C LEU A 141 31.57 -14.34 10.61
N THR A 142 31.21 -14.80 11.81
CA THR A 142 32.18 -15.11 12.86
C THR A 142 33.12 -16.23 12.43
N ASN A 143 32.56 -17.30 11.86
CA ASN A 143 33.37 -18.41 11.33
C ASN A 143 34.22 -17.99 10.15
N LEU A 144 33.69 -17.15 9.25
CA LEU A 144 34.48 -16.61 8.15
C LEU A 144 35.68 -15.81 8.68
N SER A 145 35.48 -14.98 9.70
CA SER A 145 36.55 -14.22 10.33
C SER A 145 37.65 -15.12 10.90
N HIS A 146 37.29 -16.25 11.55
CA HIS A 146 38.28 -17.19 12.07
C HIS A 146 39.10 -17.87 10.97
N VAL A 147 38.46 -18.32 9.89
CA VAL A 147 39.15 -18.99 8.77
C VAL A 147 40.01 -18.00 7.97
N ILE A 148 39.60 -16.73 7.86
CA ILE A 148 40.45 -15.69 7.27
C ILE A 148 41.72 -15.46 8.09
N GLN A 149 41.65 -15.52 9.43
CA GLN A 149 42.82 -15.35 10.30
C GLN A 149 43.88 -16.45 10.13
N SER A 150 43.46 -17.68 9.76
CA SER A 150 44.38 -18.76 9.41
C SER A 150 44.85 -18.72 7.96
N ALA A 151 44.41 -17.72 7.18
CA ALA A 151 44.66 -17.57 5.76
C ALA A 151 44.31 -18.83 4.94
N HIS A 152 43.36 -19.66 5.39
CA HIS A 152 43.03 -20.89 4.69
C HIS A 152 42.21 -20.62 3.40
N PRO A 153 42.53 -21.23 2.24
CA PRO A 153 41.85 -20.95 0.97
C PRO A 153 40.33 -21.14 1.01
N ILE A 154 39.82 -22.04 1.86
CA ILE A 154 38.39 -22.32 2.04
C ILE A 154 37.56 -21.11 2.49
N ALA A 155 38.20 -20.06 3.05
CA ALA A 155 37.51 -18.78 3.33
C ALA A 155 36.91 -18.14 2.06
N LEU A 156 37.45 -18.45 0.87
CA LEU A 156 36.89 -18.00 -0.41
C LEU A 156 35.43 -18.42 -0.60
N PHE A 157 35.02 -19.55 -0.05
CA PHE A 157 33.62 -19.99 -0.08
C PHE A 157 32.69 -19.01 0.65
N GLY A 158 33.06 -18.62 1.87
CA GLY A 158 32.30 -17.65 2.65
C GLY A 158 32.29 -16.29 1.96
N ILE A 159 33.45 -15.82 1.48
CA ILE A 159 33.57 -14.55 0.75
C ILE A 159 32.69 -14.54 -0.51
N ALA A 160 32.74 -15.59 -1.33
CA ALA A 160 31.93 -15.72 -2.53
C ALA A 160 30.42 -15.76 -2.22
N THR A 161 30.03 -16.47 -1.16
CA THR A 161 28.63 -16.55 -0.74
C THR A 161 28.11 -15.19 -0.27
N PHE A 162 28.85 -14.47 0.57
CA PHE A 162 28.46 -13.13 1.01
C PHE A 162 28.47 -12.11 -0.13
N ALA A 163 29.49 -12.15 -1.00
CA ALA A 163 29.55 -11.30 -2.19
C ALA A 163 28.33 -11.51 -3.09
N MET A 164 27.90 -12.76 -3.30
CA MET A 164 26.70 -13.03 -4.08
C MET A 164 25.45 -12.45 -3.43
N PHE A 165 25.22 -12.65 -2.13
CA PHE A 165 24.03 -12.09 -1.47
C PHE A 165 24.02 -10.56 -1.50
N GLU A 166 25.18 -9.89 -1.44
CA GLU A 166 25.27 -8.44 -1.62
C GLU A 166 24.95 -7.96 -3.04
N VAL A 167 25.24 -8.79 -4.06
CA VAL A 167 24.93 -8.51 -5.47
C VAL A 167 23.48 -8.84 -5.81
N CYS A 168 22.95 -9.98 -5.33
CA CYS A 168 21.61 -10.48 -5.68
C CYS A 168 20.50 -9.94 -4.78
N CYS A 169 20.80 -9.48 -3.56
CA CYS A 169 19.80 -9.07 -2.57
C CYS A 169 20.01 -7.66 -2.00
N GLY A 170 20.97 -6.88 -2.54
CA GLY A 170 21.32 -5.55 -2.03
C GLY A 170 21.51 -4.51 -3.14
N SER A 171 21.69 -3.24 -2.74
CA SER A 171 21.89 -2.10 -3.65
C SER A 171 23.29 -2.03 -4.25
N PHE A 172 23.93 -3.18 -4.51
CA PHE A 172 25.37 -3.33 -4.69
C PHE A 172 26.12 -2.67 -3.49
N GLY A 173 26.31 -3.39 -2.39
CA GLY A 173 26.95 -2.90 -1.15
C GLY A 173 28.48 -2.76 -1.23
N ASN A 174 29.19 -3.11 -0.15
CA ASN A 174 30.66 -3.10 -0.07
C ASN A 174 31.31 -4.33 -0.77
N TRP A 175 30.65 -4.94 -1.76
CA TRP A 175 31.12 -6.12 -2.52
C TRP A 175 32.58 -6.05 -3.00
N HIS A 176 33.06 -4.84 -3.32
CA HIS A 176 34.45 -4.59 -3.71
C HIS A 176 35.44 -5.02 -2.63
N CYS A 177 35.08 -4.84 -1.35
CA CYS A 177 35.88 -5.29 -0.21
C CYS A 177 35.95 -6.82 -0.14
N HIS A 178 34.84 -7.52 -0.42
CA HIS A 178 34.82 -8.98 -0.49
C HIS A 178 35.75 -9.48 -1.59
N LEU A 179 35.67 -8.90 -2.79
CA LEU A 179 36.53 -9.30 -3.89
C LEU A 179 38.01 -8.98 -3.68
N GLN A 180 38.32 -7.82 -3.09
CA GLN A 180 39.69 -7.49 -2.70
C GLN A 180 40.21 -8.46 -1.63
N GLY A 181 39.37 -8.81 -0.65
CA GLY A 181 39.69 -9.83 0.35
C GLY A 181 39.97 -11.20 -0.28
N ALA A 182 39.12 -11.65 -1.20
CA ALA A 182 39.33 -12.88 -1.96
C ALA A 182 40.62 -12.83 -2.78
N ARG A 183 40.88 -11.71 -3.46
CA ARG A 183 42.11 -11.49 -4.22
C ARG A 183 43.35 -11.60 -3.35
N SER A 184 43.37 -10.87 -2.23
CA SER A 184 44.50 -10.87 -1.31
C SER A 184 44.73 -12.23 -0.68
N LEU A 185 43.66 -12.98 -0.39
CA LEU A 185 43.77 -14.35 0.09
C LEU A 185 44.37 -15.28 -0.98
N LEU A 186 43.93 -15.18 -2.24
CA LEU A 186 44.51 -15.94 -3.36
C LEU A 186 45.98 -15.60 -3.60
N ASP A 187 46.38 -14.33 -3.49
CA ASP A 187 47.77 -13.91 -3.67
C ASP A 187 48.72 -14.56 -2.64
N LEU A 188 48.22 -15.04 -1.49
CA LEU A 188 49.03 -15.79 -0.53
C LEU A 188 49.34 -17.23 -0.98
N HIS A 189 48.49 -17.81 -1.82
CA HIS A 189 48.57 -19.22 -2.22
C HIS A 189 48.96 -19.41 -3.69
N CYS A 190 48.60 -18.45 -4.55
CA CYS A 190 48.76 -18.54 -5.99
C CYS A 190 49.41 -17.27 -6.55
N GLN A 191 50.63 -17.38 -7.05
CA GLN A 191 51.33 -16.28 -7.74
C GLN A 191 51.20 -16.40 -9.26
N HIS A 192 51.08 -17.64 -9.74
CA HIS A 192 50.97 -18.02 -11.14
C HIS A 192 49.77 -18.94 -11.40
N LYS A 193 49.41 -19.10 -12.67
CA LYS A 193 48.30 -19.97 -13.08
C LYS A 193 48.47 -21.41 -12.62
N ALA A 194 49.68 -21.98 -12.75
CA ALA A 194 49.96 -23.34 -12.33
C ALA A 194 49.69 -23.57 -10.82
N ASP A 195 49.93 -22.56 -9.98
CA ASP A 195 49.63 -22.63 -8.54
C ASP A 195 48.12 -22.68 -8.30
N LEU A 196 47.35 -21.96 -9.12
CA LEU A 196 45.89 -21.98 -9.03
C LEU A 196 45.31 -23.30 -9.55
N ASP A 197 45.86 -23.84 -10.64
CA ASP A 197 45.44 -25.13 -11.20
C ASP A 197 45.64 -26.24 -10.15
N ASN A 198 46.84 -26.30 -9.53
CA ASN A 198 47.13 -27.22 -8.43
C ASN A 198 46.18 -27.04 -7.24
N LEU A 199 45.90 -25.80 -6.84
CA LEU A 199 45.00 -25.51 -5.72
C LEU A 199 43.54 -25.89 -6.02
N CYS A 200 43.10 -25.78 -7.28
CA CYS A 200 41.78 -26.22 -7.71
C CYS A 200 41.67 -27.74 -7.79
N ASP A 201 42.76 -28.44 -8.10
CA ASP A 201 42.84 -29.91 -8.03
C ASP A 201 42.78 -30.40 -6.57
N GLU A 202 43.39 -29.67 -5.64
CA GLU A 202 43.38 -29.98 -4.21
C GLU A 202 42.03 -29.66 -3.53
N ILE A 203 41.37 -28.58 -3.94
CA ILE A 203 40.12 -28.10 -3.33
C ILE A 203 38.99 -28.19 -4.36
N SER A 204 38.21 -29.28 -4.25
CA SER A 204 37.06 -29.55 -5.13
C SER A 204 36.12 -28.35 -5.24
N GLY A 205 35.86 -27.93 -6.48
CA GLY A 205 34.98 -26.83 -6.91
C GLY A 205 35.44 -25.41 -6.56
N LEU A 206 36.68 -25.22 -6.09
CA LEU A 206 37.27 -23.89 -5.92
C LEU A 206 37.23 -23.09 -7.24
N ALA A 207 37.43 -23.75 -8.38
CA ALA A 207 37.33 -23.15 -9.70
C ALA A 207 35.95 -22.51 -9.95
N ASP A 208 34.85 -23.16 -9.56
CA ASP A 208 33.49 -22.63 -9.75
C ASP A 208 33.23 -21.39 -8.89
N LEU A 209 33.70 -21.39 -7.64
CA LEU A 209 33.60 -20.22 -6.75
C LEU A 209 34.38 -19.04 -7.31
N LEU A 210 35.59 -19.29 -7.82
CA LEU A 210 36.42 -18.28 -8.45
C LEU A 210 35.77 -17.75 -9.72
N ALA A 211 35.13 -18.60 -10.51
CA ALA A 211 34.34 -18.18 -11.67
C ALA A 211 33.27 -17.16 -11.28
N TYR A 212 32.52 -17.37 -10.18
CA TYR A 212 31.57 -16.37 -9.67
C TYR A 212 32.24 -15.08 -9.18
N LEU A 213 33.33 -15.15 -8.43
CA LEU A 213 34.05 -13.97 -7.94
C LEU A 213 34.59 -13.12 -9.09
N VAL A 214 35.13 -13.77 -10.13
CA VAL A 214 35.65 -13.13 -11.34
C VAL A 214 34.52 -12.59 -12.22
N TRP A 215 33.39 -13.30 -12.31
CA TRP A 215 32.17 -12.81 -12.94
C TRP A 215 31.66 -11.53 -12.24
N PHE A 216 31.62 -11.52 -10.91
CA PHE A 216 31.26 -10.35 -10.12
C PHE A 216 32.26 -9.20 -10.31
N ASP A 217 33.57 -9.48 -10.35
CA ASP A 217 34.61 -8.48 -10.64
C ASP A 217 34.31 -7.72 -11.94
N VAL A 218 34.07 -8.46 -13.02
CA VAL A 218 33.79 -7.87 -14.33
C VAL A 218 32.46 -7.11 -14.34
N THR A 219 31.37 -7.73 -13.90
CA THR A 219 30.04 -7.11 -13.89
C THR A 219 29.99 -5.86 -13.00
N GLY A 220 30.58 -5.91 -11.80
CA GLY A 220 30.64 -4.76 -10.92
C GLY A 220 31.61 -3.67 -11.39
N ALA A 221 32.72 -4.03 -12.06
CA ALA A 221 33.61 -3.07 -12.71
C ALA A 221 32.93 -2.29 -13.84
N LEU A 222 31.96 -2.90 -14.53
CA LEU A 222 31.15 -2.20 -15.53
C LEU A 222 30.16 -1.23 -14.90
N VAL A 223 29.47 -1.64 -13.84
CA VAL A 223 28.46 -0.83 -13.14
C VAL A 223 29.08 0.38 -12.43
N ARG A 224 30.28 0.22 -11.87
CA ARG A 224 30.95 1.25 -11.03
C ARG A 224 32.12 1.95 -11.69
N GLU A 225 32.50 1.51 -12.88
CA GLU A 225 33.70 1.97 -13.59
C GLU A 225 35.01 1.77 -12.77
N SER A 226 35.06 0.75 -11.89
CA SER A 226 36.16 0.49 -10.94
C SER A 226 37.14 -0.59 -11.39
N PRO A 227 38.48 -0.47 -11.21
CA PRO A 227 39.52 -1.34 -11.81
C PRO A 227 39.22 -2.82 -11.60
N LEU A 228 39.51 -3.66 -12.61
CA LEU A 228 39.41 -5.10 -12.47
C LEU A 228 40.38 -5.55 -11.39
N ILE A 229 39.88 -6.32 -10.43
CA ILE A 229 40.65 -6.78 -9.27
C ILE A 229 41.45 -8.03 -9.64
N PHE A 230 40.86 -8.94 -10.42
CA PHE A 230 41.51 -10.19 -10.80
C PHE A 230 42.30 -10.05 -12.10
N LYS A 231 43.44 -10.76 -12.23
CA LYS A 231 44.25 -10.80 -13.47
C LYS A 231 43.62 -11.70 -14.54
N ASP A 232 43.99 -11.52 -15.80
CA ASP A 232 43.39 -12.24 -16.95
C ASP A 232 43.36 -13.76 -16.79
N TRP A 233 44.45 -14.35 -16.34
CA TRP A 233 44.53 -15.80 -16.17
C TRP A 233 43.56 -16.37 -15.10
N HIS A 234 43.00 -15.54 -14.20
CA HIS A 234 41.93 -16.00 -13.29
C HIS A 234 40.60 -16.16 -14.03
N ARG A 235 40.37 -15.43 -15.13
CA ARG A 235 39.16 -15.56 -15.97
C ARG A 235 39.14 -16.85 -16.76
N GLU A 236 40.27 -17.52 -16.88
CA GLU A 236 40.36 -18.85 -17.50
C GLU A 236 39.63 -19.93 -16.67
N THR A 237 39.23 -19.61 -15.43
CA THR A 237 38.35 -20.47 -14.60
C THR A 237 36.89 -20.47 -15.06
N LEU A 238 36.46 -19.51 -15.89
CA LEU A 238 35.10 -19.44 -16.42
C LEU A 238 34.91 -20.49 -17.52
N SER A 239 34.30 -21.62 -17.16
CA SER A 239 34.06 -22.73 -18.08
C SER A 239 32.82 -22.51 -18.97
N ALA A 240 32.65 -23.38 -19.98
CA ALA A 240 31.44 -23.38 -20.80
C ALA A 240 30.18 -23.66 -19.95
N GLU A 241 30.30 -24.55 -18.96
CA GLU A 241 29.23 -24.90 -18.03
C GLU A 241 28.83 -23.70 -17.14
N PHE A 242 29.78 -22.84 -16.78
CA PHE A 242 29.49 -21.61 -16.04
C PHE A 242 28.62 -20.66 -16.89
N PHE A 243 29.01 -20.41 -18.14
CA PHE A 243 28.25 -19.55 -19.05
C PHE A 243 26.85 -20.10 -19.34
N ASP A 244 26.71 -21.42 -19.44
CA ASP A 244 25.41 -22.10 -19.54
C ASP A 244 24.55 -22.01 -18.28
N SER A 245 25.17 -21.80 -17.13
CA SER A 245 24.48 -21.61 -15.85
C SER A 245 23.95 -20.18 -15.71
N VAL A 246 24.74 -19.17 -16.08
CA VAL A 246 24.36 -17.75 -15.93
C VAL A 246 23.59 -17.20 -17.15
N GLY A 247 23.59 -17.90 -18.28
CA GLY A 247 22.88 -17.51 -19.50
C GLY A 247 23.55 -16.38 -20.29
N CYS A 248 24.79 -16.02 -19.93
CA CYS A 248 25.59 -15.05 -20.67
C CYS A 248 26.46 -15.76 -21.70
N PRO A 249 26.39 -15.39 -22.99
CA PRO A 249 27.29 -15.94 -23.98
C PRO A 249 28.76 -15.59 -23.69
N PRO A 250 29.72 -16.51 -23.91
CA PRO A 250 31.14 -16.25 -23.67
C PRO A 250 31.67 -15.04 -24.45
N ASP A 251 31.25 -14.89 -25.72
CA ASP A 251 31.66 -13.78 -26.57
C ASP A 251 31.09 -12.43 -26.09
N THR A 252 29.92 -12.44 -25.46
CA THR A 252 29.35 -11.26 -24.79
C THR A 252 30.16 -10.90 -23.54
N PHE A 253 30.55 -11.89 -22.75
CA PHE A 253 31.37 -11.67 -21.56
C PHE A 253 32.77 -11.16 -21.91
N ASP A 254 33.38 -11.65 -22.98
CA ASP A 254 34.65 -11.13 -23.49
C ASP A 254 34.56 -9.65 -23.85
N LEU A 255 33.43 -9.21 -24.44
CA LEU A 255 33.18 -7.79 -24.68
C LEU A 255 33.04 -7.02 -23.37
N PHE A 256 32.39 -7.56 -22.35
CA PHE A 256 32.35 -6.97 -21.02
C PHE A 256 33.73 -6.83 -20.38
N VAL A 257 34.60 -7.83 -20.48
CA VAL A 257 35.98 -7.75 -20.02
C VAL A 257 36.74 -6.66 -20.78
N HIS A 258 36.59 -6.61 -22.11
CA HIS A 258 37.23 -5.60 -22.94
C HIS A 258 36.80 -4.19 -22.55
N LEU A 259 35.49 -3.97 -22.35
CA LEU A 259 34.92 -2.72 -21.84
C LEU A 259 35.44 -2.40 -20.43
N ALA A 260 35.49 -3.37 -19.53
CA ALA A 260 35.94 -3.16 -18.16
C ALA A 260 37.43 -2.78 -18.07
N LYS A 261 38.28 -3.24 -19.00
CA LYS A 261 39.71 -2.88 -19.07
C LYS A 261 39.94 -1.45 -19.58
N HIS A 262 39.13 -0.99 -20.52
CA HIS A 262 39.35 0.27 -21.23
C HIS A 262 38.30 1.32 -20.86
N ARG A 263 38.33 1.79 -19.62
CA ARG A 263 37.24 2.61 -19.06
C ARG A 263 37.20 4.05 -19.54
N ASN A 264 38.36 4.64 -19.81
CA ASN A 264 38.50 6.04 -20.21
C ASN A 264 38.54 6.22 -21.74
N GLY A 265 38.31 5.16 -22.51
CA GLY A 265 38.49 5.18 -23.96
C GLY A 265 39.96 5.17 -24.43
N ASP A 266 40.93 5.28 -23.51
CA ASP A 266 42.36 5.20 -23.81
C ASP A 266 42.69 3.85 -24.48
N GLY A 267 43.17 3.91 -25.72
CA GLY A 267 43.66 2.75 -26.47
C GLY A 267 42.60 1.93 -27.24
N ILE A 268 41.30 2.25 -27.16
CA ILE A 268 40.27 1.54 -27.94
C ILE A 268 40.18 2.11 -29.36
N ARG A 269 40.40 1.28 -30.37
CA ARG A 269 40.04 1.65 -31.75
C ARG A 269 38.52 1.59 -31.90
N THR A 270 37.88 2.72 -32.21
CA THR A 270 36.42 2.81 -32.41
C THR A 270 35.87 1.74 -33.35
N LEU A 271 36.65 1.35 -34.37
CA LEU A 271 36.30 0.29 -35.32
C LEU A 271 36.21 -1.09 -34.64
N ASP A 272 37.17 -1.45 -33.77
CA ASP A 272 37.16 -2.74 -33.06
C ASP A 272 35.95 -2.85 -32.13
N LEU A 273 35.68 -1.79 -31.36
CA LEU A 273 34.53 -1.77 -30.45
C LEU A 273 33.20 -1.82 -31.19
N SER A 274 33.10 -1.10 -32.31
CA SER A 274 31.90 -1.11 -33.15
C SER A 274 31.69 -2.46 -33.83
N SER A 275 32.76 -3.13 -34.28
CA SER A 275 32.69 -4.47 -34.86
C SER A 275 32.24 -5.51 -33.83
N ARG A 276 32.77 -5.46 -32.59
CA ARG A 276 32.35 -6.35 -31.51
C ARG A 276 30.89 -6.12 -31.11
N ALA A 277 30.47 -4.86 -30.99
CA ALA A 277 29.08 -4.52 -30.70
C ALA A 277 28.13 -4.99 -31.82
N MET A 278 28.52 -4.80 -33.09
CA MET A 278 27.74 -5.27 -34.23
C MET A 278 27.59 -6.79 -34.23
N ALA A 279 28.63 -7.54 -33.87
CA ALA A 279 28.55 -9.00 -33.73
C ALA A 279 27.53 -9.44 -32.66
N GLN A 280 27.35 -8.65 -31.59
CA GLN A 280 26.29 -8.91 -30.60
C GLN A 280 24.91 -8.60 -31.15
N ILE A 281 24.77 -7.47 -31.87
CA ILE A 281 23.49 -7.02 -32.46
C ILE A 281 22.96 -8.01 -33.48
N LEU A 282 23.83 -8.54 -34.35
CA LEU A 282 23.45 -9.52 -35.38
C LEU A 282 22.90 -10.83 -34.80
N GLN A 283 23.17 -11.10 -33.53
CA GLN A 283 22.69 -12.29 -32.80
C GLN A 283 21.49 -11.98 -31.91
N LEU A 284 20.99 -10.74 -31.87
CA LEU A 284 19.77 -10.39 -31.15
C LEU A 284 18.57 -11.04 -31.85
N GLY A 285 17.90 -11.97 -31.17
CA GLY A 285 16.69 -12.60 -31.70
C GLY A 285 16.90 -13.71 -32.72
N THR A 286 18.13 -14.23 -32.88
CA THR A 286 18.43 -15.34 -33.80
C THR A 286 18.19 -16.73 -33.18
N GLY A 287 17.35 -16.83 -32.14
CA GLY A 287 17.10 -18.06 -31.39
C GLY A 287 15.62 -18.27 -31.08
N ASP A 288 15.30 -19.47 -30.57
CA ASP A 288 13.97 -19.76 -30.02
C ASP A 288 13.70 -18.93 -28.74
N SER A 289 12.44 -18.90 -28.30
CA SER A 289 12.02 -18.18 -27.09
C SER A 289 12.37 -18.94 -25.80
N THR A 290 13.45 -19.72 -25.78
CA THR A 290 13.91 -20.39 -24.57
C THR A 290 14.47 -19.37 -23.59
N ASP A 291 14.29 -19.61 -22.29
CA ASP A 291 14.83 -18.73 -21.25
C ASP A 291 16.33 -18.43 -21.40
N ARG A 292 17.12 -19.40 -21.88
CA ARG A 292 18.56 -19.24 -22.14
C ARG A 292 18.82 -18.24 -23.27
N ASN A 293 18.07 -18.34 -24.37
CA ASN A 293 18.23 -17.44 -25.51
C ASN A 293 17.68 -16.04 -25.22
N LEU A 294 16.61 -15.94 -24.43
CA LEU A 294 16.13 -14.66 -23.93
C LEU A 294 17.18 -14.02 -23.00
N ALA A 295 17.74 -14.78 -22.05
CA ALA A 295 18.81 -14.27 -21.18
C ALA A 295 20.02 -13.80 -22.00
N ALA A 296 20.45 -14.60 -22.98
CA ALA A 296 21.51 -14.22 -23.91
C ALA A 296 21.17 -12.93 -24.67
N THR A 297 19.92 -12.75 -25.10
CA THR A 297 19.45 -11.52 -25.76
C THR A 297 19.59 -10.30 -24.85
N VAL A 298 19.23 -10.43 -23.57
CA VAL A 298 19.40 -9.35 -22.57
C VAL A 298 20.88 -8.99 -22.40
N TYR A 299 21.75 -9.99 -22.25
CA TYR A 299 23.20 -9.78 -22.13
C TYR A 299 23.81 -9.13 -23.37
N ARG A 300 23.50 -9.65 -24.57
CA ARG A 300 23.97 -9.12 -25.85
C ARG A 300 23.53 -7.67 -26.05
N GLY A 301 22.27 -7.38 -25.72
CA GLY A 301 21.71 -6.04 -25.77
C GLY A 301 22.46 -5.07 -24.85
N ALA A 302 22.64 -5.45 -23.58
CA ALA A 302 23.37 -4.64 -22.61
C ALA A 302 24.83 -4.36 -23.04
N ALA A 303 25.53 -5.37 -23.54
CA ALA A 303 26.91 -5.24 -24.02
C ALA A 303 27.02 -4.31 -25.24
N ALA A 304 26.10 -4.45 -26.20
CA ALA A 304 26.05 -3.58 -27.37
C ALA A 304 25.70 -2.14 -26.98
N ILE A 305 24.68 -1.92 -26.14
CA ILE A 305 24.29 -0.59 -25.63
C ILE A 305 25.50 0.12 -24.99
N MET A 306 26.24 -0.59 -24.14
CA MET A 306 27.41 -0.02 -23.46
C MET A 306 28.55 0.28 -24.43
N ALA A 307 28.85 -0.63 -25.35
CA ALA A 307 29.88 -0.43 -26.37
C ALA A 307 29.55 0.77 -27.28
N PHE A 308 28.31 0.91 -27.72
CA PHE A 308 27.85 2.05 -28.51
C PHE A 308 27.91 3.34 -27.70
N SER A 309 27.45 3.34 -26.45
CA SER A 309 27.50 4.52 -25.57
C SER A 309 28.92 5.06 -25.38
N ARG A 310 29.92 4.16 -25.33
CA ARG A 310 31.34 4.55 -25.24
C ARG A 310 31.96 4.93 -26.58
N ALA A 311 31.57 4.28 -27.68
CA ALA A 311 32.02 4.64 -29.03
C ALA A 311 31.45 6.00 -29.51
N GLY A 312 30.26 6.38 -29.04
CA GLY A 312 29.57 7.63 -29.38
C GLY A 312 30.27 8.91 -28.90
N MET A 313 31.23 8.80 -27.98
CA MET A 313 31.99 9.94 -27.43
C MET A 313 32.85 10.71 -28.45
N ASN A 314 32.99 10.22 -29.70
CA ASN A 314 33.75 10.87 -30.77
C ASN A 314 32.90 11.34 -31.98
N THR A 315 31.57 11.37 -31.88
CA THR A 315 30.68 11.88 -32.96
C THR A 315 30.41 13.38 -32.85
N SER A 316 31.42 14.16 -32.48
CA SER A 316 31.31 15.63 -32.46
C SER A 316 31.40 16.19 -33.89
N GLY A 317 30.26 16.29 -34.60
CA GLY A 317 30.21 17.08 -35.83
C GLY A 317 29.05 16.85 -36.81
N ASP A 318 28.34 15.71 -36.78
CA ASP A 318 27.28 15.38 -37.76
C ASP A 318 25.91 15.13 -37.09
N PRO A 319 24.91 16.01 -37.28
CA PRO A 319 23.55 15.85 -36.74
C PRO A 319 22.85 14.55 -37.19
N SER A 320 23.15 14.05 -38.39
CA SER A 320 22.51 12.85 -38.93
C SER A 320 22.98 11.58 -38.20
N ALA A 321 24.28 11.49 -37.90
CA ALA A 321 24.88 10.37 -37.15
C ALA A 321 24.30 10.23 -35.73
N SER A 322 24.01 11.36 -35.06
CA SER A 322 23.39 11.37 -33.72
C SER A 322 21.98 10.77 -33.70
N THR A 323 21.23 10.93 -34.80
CA THR A 323 19.85 10.44 -34.92
C THR A 323 19.83 8.91 -35.10
N TYR A 324 20.71 8.37 -35.93
CA TYR A 324 20.83 6.91 -36.11
C TYR A 324 21.38 6.24 -34.84
N HIS A 325 22.33 6.87 -34.17
CA HIS A 325 22.86 6.40 -32.89
C HIS A 325 21.76 6.25 -31.82
N SER A 326 20.93 7.27 -31.65
CA SER A 326 19.79 7.25 -30.72
C SER A 326 18.74 6.19 -31.09
N LYS A 327 18.44 6.02 -32.38
CA LYS A 327 17.51 4.96 -32.84
C LYS A 327 18.05 3.57 -32.54
N VAL A 328 19.32 3.32 -32.81
CA VAL A 328 19.97 2.03 -32.54
C VAL A 328 19.97 1.74 -31.04
N LEU A 329 20.34 2.71 -30.19
CA LEU A 329 20.26 2.55 -28.73
C LEU A 329 18.84 2.25 -28.26
N SER A 330 17.84 3.01 -28.71
CA SER A 330 16.45 2.78 -28.33
C SER A 330 15.95 1.39 -28.74
N SER A 331 16.23 0.95 -29.98
CA SER A 331 15.82 -0.38 -30.44
C SER A 331 16.50 -1.50 -29.67
N MET A 332 17.76 -1.32 -29.25
CA MET A 332 18.44 -2.29 -28.39
C MET A 332 17.83 -2.35 -26.99
N VAL A 333 17.51 -1.19 -26.39
CA VAL A 333 16.85 -1.12 -25.09
C VAL A 333 15.47 -1.78 -25.14
N ASP A 334 14.68 -1.51 -26.18
CA ASP A 334 13.38 -2.13 -26.38
C ASP A 334 13.49 -3.66 -26.48
N ARG A 335 14.48 -4.14 -27.24
CA ARG A 335 14.70 -5.58 -27.41
C ARG A 335 15.12 -6.27 -26.11
N ALA A 336 15.99 -5.63 -25.33
CA ALA A 336 16.40 -6.13 -24.03
C ALA A 336 15.24 -6.10 -23.02
N CYS A 337 14.44 -5.03 -22.98
CA CYS A 337 13.25 -4.95 -22.13
C CYS A 337 12.20 -6.01 -22.50
N GLN A 338 12.00 -6.27 -23.79
CA GLN A 338 11.12 -7.33 -24.27
C GLN A 338 11.62 -8.70 -23.78
N ALA A 339 12.90 -8.99 -23.96
CA ALA A 339 13.46 -10.25 -23.50
C ALA A 339 13.37 -10.40 -21.96
N ILE A 340 13.59 -9.34 -21.19
CA ILE A 340 13.39 -9.35 -19.72
C ILE A 340 11.94 -9.68 -19.36
N ALA A 341 10.97 -9.08 -20.05
CA ALA A 341 9.55 -9.32 -19.81
C ALA A 341 9.09 -10.73 -20.23
N GLU A 342 9.76 -11.34 -21.20
CA GLU A 342 9.46 -12.69 -21.69
C GLU A 342 10.08 -13.80 -20.82
N ILE A 343 11.12 -13.50 -20.04
CA ILE A 343 11.77 -14.49 -19.16
C ILE A 343 10.94 -14.66 -17.88
N PRO A 344 10.45 -15.89 -17.58
CA PRO A 344 9.73 -16.14 -16.34
C PRO A 344 10.60 -15.86 -15.10
N THR A 345 10.01 -15.32 -14.04
CA THR A 345 10.70 -15.09 -12.75
C THR A 345 11.21 -16.38 -12.10
N THR A 346 10.65 -17.53 -12.46
CA THR A 346 11.13 -18.87 -12.05
C THR A 346 12.36 -19.35 -12.82
N SER A 347 12.71 -18.70 -13.91
CA SER A 347 13.86 -19.08 -14.72
C SER A 347 15.13 -19.00 -13.90
N ARG A 348 15.99 -20.01 -14.02
CA ARG A 348 17.30 -20.01 -13.35
C ARG A 348 18.18 -18.83 -13.78
N PHE A 349 17.92 -18.25 -14.95
CA PHE A 349 18.69 -17.13 -15.48
C PHE A 349 18.24 -15.78 -14.92
N TYR A 350 17.00 -15.66 -14.43
CA TYR A 350 16.39 -14.40 -14.03
C TYR A 350 17.23 -13.65 -12.98
N VAL A 351 17.79 -14.37 -12.00
CA VAL A 351 18.65 -13.80 -10.94
C VAL A 351 19.95 -13.18 -11.47
N HIS A 352 20.45 -13.66 -12.62
CA HIS A 352 21.68 -13.18 -13.23
C HIS A 352 21.45 -11.94 -14.12
N LEU A 353 20.20 -11.62 -14.45
CA LEU A 353 19.85 -10.50 -15.32
C LEU A 353 19.94 -9.13 -14.65
N ALA A 354 20.16 -9.05 -13.33
CA ALA A 354 20.20 -7.78 -12.60
C ALA A 354 21.21 -6.78 -13.19
N THR A 355 22.42 -7.25 -13.53
CA THR A 355 23.45 -6.40 -14.15
C THR A 355 23.08 -5.96 -15.57
N PRO A 356 22.83 -6.87 -16.54
CA PRO A 356 22.51 -6.45 -17.89
C PRO A 356 21.18 -5.66 -17.96
N ALA A 357 20.22 -5.92 -17.07
CA ALA A 357 19.05 -5.06 -16.90
C ALA A 357 19.48 -3.65 -16.48
N TYR A 358 20.20 -3.48 -15.36
CA TYR A 358 20.69 -2.17 -14.91
C TYR A 358 21.42 -1.40 -16.03
N LEU A 359 22.32 -2.06 -16.75
CA LEU A 359 23.08 -1.45 -17.86
C LEU A 359 22.19 -1.03 -19.03
N THR A 360 21.15 -1.82 -19.33
CA THR A 360 20.12 -1.47 -20.31
C THR A 360 19.33 -0.24 -19.86
N GLY A 361 18.95 -0.18 -18.58
CA GLY A 361 18.18 0.92 -18.00
C GLY A 361 18.90 2.25 -17.95
N MET A 362 20.23 2.26 -17.89
CA MET A 362 21.01 3.49 -18.01
C MET A 362 20.80 4.21 -19.35
N SER A 363 20.31 3.50 -20.38
CA SER A 363 19.99 4.07 -21.69
C SER A 363 18.49 4.09 -22.00
N ALA A 364 17.64 3.77 -21.02
CA ALA A 364 16.19 3.90 -21.16
C ALA A 364 15.80 5.38 -21.32
N SER A 365 15.05 5.67 -22.38
CA SER A 365 14.65 7.02 -22.77
C SER A 365 13.14 7.19 -22.90
N THR A 366 12.37 6.10 -22.80
CA THR A 366 10.90 6.11 -22.87
C THR A 366 10.29 5.54 -21.59
N GLU A 367 9.13 6.06 -21.18
CA GLU A 367 8.38 5.62 -19.99
C GLU A 367 8.08 4.11 -19.98
N ARG A 368 7.77 3.54 -21.16
CA ARG A 368 7.59 2.09 -21.34
C ARG A 368 8.84 1.30 -20.95
N GLN A 369 10.03 1.78 -21.31
CA GLN A 369 11.29 1.14 -20.94
C GLN A 369 11.52 1.21 -19.43
N TRP A 370 11.15 2.33 -18.78
CA TRP A 370 11.25 2.46 -17.31
C TRP A 370 10.31 1.51 -16.56
N ILE A 371 9.08 1.35 -17.03
CA ILE A 371 8.07 0.49 -16.40
C ILE A 371 8.44 -0.99 -16.51
N LEU A 372 8.93 -1.43 -17.68
CA LEU A 372 9.39 -2.82 -17.89
C LEU A 372 10.62 -3.18 -17.03
N MET A 373 11.27 -2.19 -16.42
CA MET A 373 12.46 -2.34 -15.59
C MET A 373 12.20 -2.18 -14.09
N ALA A 374 11.00 -1.75 -13.68
CA ALA A 374 10.61 -1.64 -12.28
C ALA A 374 9.88 -2.90 -11.81
N THR A 375 10.03 -3.26 -10.51
CA THR A 375 9.22 -4.29 -9.84
C THR A 375 7.73 -4.07 -10.13
N SER A 376 7.02 -5.12 -10.57
CA SER A 376 5.62 -5.00 -10.99
C SER A 376 4.74 -4.45 -9.85
N TYR A 377 3.62 -3.79 -10.17
CA TYR A 377 2.72 -3.30 -9.12
C TYR A 377 2.19 -4.47 -8.26
N GLN A 378 2.01 -5.66 -8.86
CA GLN A 378 1.57 -6.87 -8.17
C GLN A 378 2.59 -7.32 -7.11
N ASP A 379 3.88 -7.28 -7.42
CA ASP A 379 4.95 -7.60 -6.48
C ASP A 379 4.97 -6.60 -5.31
N ARG A 380 4.78 -5.30 -5.59
CA ARG A 380 4.66 -4.27 -4.54
C ARG A 380 3.47 -4.51 -3.63
N CYS A 381 2.32 -4.92 -4.18
CA CYS A 381 1.17 -5.31 -3.39
C CYS A 381 1.43 -6.56 -2.54
N ALA A 382 2.08 -7.58 -3.12
CA ALA A 382 2.43 -8.81 -2.41
C ALA A 382 3.36 -8.52 -1.23
N GLN A 383 4.40 -7.70 -1.44
CA GLN A 383 5.28 -7.25 -0.38
C GLN A 383 4.53 -6.47 0.70
N LYS A 384 3.68 -5.50 0.32
CA LYS A 384 2.92 -4.72 1.30
C LYS A 384 1.98 -5.57 2.16
N ARG A 385 1.37 -6.62 1.60
CA ARG A 385 0.56 -7.59 2.36
C ARG A 385 1.41 -8.48 3.27
N ALA A 386 2.61 -8.87 2.84
CA ALA A 386 3.55 -9.59 3.69
C ALA A 386 4.00 -8.72 4.87
N ASP A 387 4.31 -7.45 4.63
CA ASP A 387 4.66 -6.47 5.66
C ASP A 387 3.48 -6.27 6.63
N GLN A 388 2.26 -6.12 6.12
CA GLN A 388 1.04 -6.04 6.93
C GLN A 388 0.86 -7.26 7.85
N LEU A 389 1.06 -8.48 7.34
CA LEU A 389 0.98 -9.70 8.16
C LEU A 389 2.11 -9.76 9.20
N SER A 390 3.30 -9.25 8.86
CA SER A 390 4.45 -9.22 9.78
C SER A 390 4.19 -8.35 11.01
N LEU A 391 3.35 -7.32 10.88
CA LEU A 391 2.93 -6.41 11.96
C LEU A 391 1.92 -7.05 12.93
N ILE A 392 1.36 -8.21 12.58
CA ILE A 392 0.54 -9.01 13.50
C ILE A 392 1.48 -9.86 14.36
N LEU A 393 1.32 -9.79 15.69
CA LEU A 393 2.07 -10.62 16.63
C LEU A 393 1.91 -12.11 16.29
N PRO A 394 2.97 -12.93 16.31
CA PRO A 394 2.92 -14.33 15.91
C PRO A 394 1.80 -15.14 16.60
N GLU A 395 1.57 -14.91 17.90
CA GLU A 395 0.52 -15.57 18.68
C GLU A 395 -0.92 -15.16 18.30
N TRP A 396 -1.08 -14.11 17.49
CA TRP A 396 -2.38 -13.65 16.98
C TRP A 396 -2.60 -14.05 15.52
N ARG A 397 -1.65 -14.75 14.89
CA ARG A 397 -1.79 -15.25 13.51
C ARG A 397 -2.61 -16.54 13.51
N LEU A 398 -3.63 -16.59 12.67
CA LEU A 398 -4.45 -17.78 12.44
C LEU A 398 -3.72 -18.67 11.43
N ASP A 399 -3.39 -19.91 11.83
CA ASP A 399 -2.75 -20.88 10.95
C ASP A 399 -3.43 -22.28 11.06
N PRO A 400 -4.15 -22.74 10.01
CA PRO A 400 -4.53 -21.98 8.82
C PRO A 400 -5.61 -20.94 9.13
N VAL A 401 -5.69 -19.88 8.32
CA VAL A 401 -6.86 -18.98 8.30
C VAL A 401 -8.09 -19.79 7.84
N PRO A 402 -9.22 -19.78 8.57
CA PRO A 402 -10.38 -20.59 8.20
C PRO A 402 -11.02 -20.11 6.89
N SER A 403 -11.44 -21.07 6.06
CA SER A 403 -12.18 -20.79 4.82
C SER A 403 -13.54 -20.14 5.10
N ILE A 404 -14.17 -19.56 4.06
CA ILE A 404 -15.50 -18.94 4.20
C ILE A 404 -16.55 -20.00 4.58
N GLU A 405 -16.42 -21.23 4.09
CA GLU A 405 -17.34 -22.33 4.39
C GLU A 405 -17.25 -22.77 5.85
N SER A 406 -16.04 -22.79 6.43
CA SER A 406 -15.82 -23.20 7.82
C SER A 406 -16.14 -22.11 8.84
N ALA A 407 -15.98 -20.84 8.46
CA ALA A 407 -16.26 -19.69 9.30
C ALA A 407 -16.91 -18.57 8.48
N PRO A 408 -18.18 -18.73 8.05
CA PRO A 408 -18.86 -17.74 7.20
C PRO A 408 -19.13 -16.44 7.95
N ASN A 409 -19.36 -16.52 9.27
CA ASN A 409 -19.52 -15.37 10.15
C ASN A 409 -18.24 -15.16 10.97
N ALA A 410 -17.49 -14.11 10.65
CA ALA A 410 -16.24 -13.78 11.31
C ALA A 410 -16.47 -13.38 12.78
N LEU A 411 -17.55 -12.67 13.10
CA LEU A 411 -17.88 -12.28 14.47
C LEU A 411 -18.09 -13.51 15.37
N GLU A 412 -18.89 -14.47 14.92
CA GLU A 412 -19.15 -15.72 15.66
C GLU A 412 -17.89 -16.57 15.80
N TYR A 413 -17.01 -16.58 14.79
CA TYR A 413 -15.71 -17.23 14.90
C TYR A 413 -14.84 -16.57 15.98
N LEU A 414 -14.75 -15.23 16.00
CA LEU A 414 -13.99 -14.48 17.00
C LEU A 414 -14.51 -14.75 18.43
N ARG A 415 -15.83 -14.82 18.62
CA ARG A 415 -16.48 -15.15 19.90
C ARG A 415 -16.08 -16.51 20.46
N ARG A 416 -15.76 -17.48 19.59
CA ARG A 416 -15.35 -18.82 20.01
C ARG A 416 -13.89 -18.91 20.44
N ILE A 417 -13.02 -18.02 19.97
CA ILE A 417 -11.57 -18.12 20.18
C ILE A 417 -11.01 -17.09 21.17
N LEU A 418 -11.74 -16.02 21.45
CA LEU A 418 -11.36 -15.02 22.46
C LEU A 418 -11.73 -15.50 23.86
N SER A 419 -10.96 -15.08 24.86
CA SER A 419 -11.26 -15.40 26.25
C SER A 419 -12.52 -14.66 26.74
N PRO A 420 -13.21 -15.16 27.80
CA PRO A 420 -14.36 -14.45 28.39
C PRO A 420 -14.04 -13.02 28.82
N GLU A 421 -12.81 -12.77 29.29
CA GLU A 421 -12.35 -11.43 29.67
C GLU A 421 -12.15 -10.52 28.45
N GLU A 422 -11.55 -11.04 27.38
CA GLU A 422 -11.37 -10.31 26.12
C GLU A 422 -12.72 -9.94 25.51
N LEU A 423 -13.68 -10.86 25.55
CA LEU A 423 -15.06 -10.64 25.12
C LEU A 423 -15.78 -9.60 25.97
N ALA A 424 -15.67 -9.69 27.30
CA ALA A 424 -16.29 -8.71 28.19
C ALA A 424 -15.83 -7.27 27.92
N LEU A 425 -14.55 -7.09 27.57
CA LEU A 425 -14.00 -5.76 27.23
C LEU A 425 -14.41 -5.28 25.84
N THR A 426 -14.37 -6.16 24.84
CA THR A 426 -14.64 -5.78 23.43
C THR A 426 -16.12 -5.77 23.07
N GLU A 427 -16.98 -6.46 23.84
CA GLU A 427 -18.43 -6.44 23.66
C GLU A 427 -19.15 -5.44 24.55
N GLU A 428 -18.43 -4.68 25.38
CA GLU A 428 -19.01 -3.52 26.07
C GLU A 428 -19.48 -2.49 25.04
N THR A 429 -20.79 -2.25 25.03
CA THR A 429 -21.43 -1.33 24.07
C THR A 429 -21.63 0.05 24.67
N ASP A 430 -21.57 0.23 25.99
CA ASP A 430 -21.64 1.55 26.58
C ASP A 430 -20.24 2.18 26.68
N ILE A 431 -19.93 3.07 25.74
CA ILE A 431 -18.66 3.84 25.76
C ILE A 431 -18.48 4.60 27.08
N ALA A 432 -19.55 5.03 27.75
CA ALA A 432 -19.45 5.75 29.01
C ALA A 432 -18.92 4.83 30.11
N VAL A 433 -19.23 3.52 30.08
CA VAL A 433 -18.65 2.54 31.02
C VAL A 433 -17.15 2.42 30.79
N LEU A 434 -16.71 2.24 29.54
CA LEU A 434 -15.28 2.15 29.22
C LEU A 434 -14.52 3.43 29.63
N LEU A 435 -15.04 4.61 29.25
CA LEU A 435 -14.43 5.88 29.59
C LEU A 435 -14.38 6.13 31.10
N ARG A 436 -15.42 5.77 31.85
CA ARG A 436 -15.38 5.87 33.32
C ARG A 436 -14.28 4.99 33.90
N LYS A 437 -14.20 3.71 33.50
CA LYS A 437 -13.19 2.77 34.00
C LYS A 437 -11.76 3.18 33.64
N LEU A 438 -11.55 3.72 32.44
CA LEU A 438 -10.27 4.30 32.02
C LEU A 438 -9.92 5.53 32.86
N SER A 439 -10.85 6.48 33.01
CA SER A 439 -10.62 7.72 33.75
C SER A 439 -10.40 7.51 35.26
N SER A 440 -10.95 6.45 35.84
CA SER A 440 -10.77 6.10 37.25
C SER A 440 -9.52 5.25 37.51
N GLY A 441 -8.88 4.73 36.46
CA GLY A 441 -7.79 3.75 36.56
C GLY A 441 -8.24 2.33 36.93
N GLU A 442 -9.55 2.04 36.97
CA GLU A 442 -10.07 0.68 37.16
C GLU A 442 -9.67 -0.23 35.99
N LEU A 443 -9.59 0.34 34.78
CA LEU A 443 -9.15 -0.33 33.56
C LEU A 443 -7.94 0.41 32.99
N SER A 444 -6.83 -0.30 32.80
CA SER A 444 -5.64 0.21 32.10
C SER A 444 -5.94 0.40 30.61
N SER A 445 -5.52 1.55 30.08
CA SER A 445 -5.48 1.87 28.65
C SER A 445 -4.65 0.85 27.87
N LEU A 446 -3.47 0.47 28.39
CA LEU A 446 -2.63 -0.55 27.76
C LEU A 446 -3.36 -1.89 27.66
N LYS A 447 -4.02 -2.33 28.75
CA LYS A 447 -4.77 -3.58 28.76
C LYS A 447 -5.90 -3.55 27.71
N LEU A 448 -6.69 -2.47 27.70
CA LEU A 448 -7.78 -2.32 26.74
C LEU A 448 -7.27 -2.31 25.29
N THR A 449 -6.23 -1.52 25.02
CA THR A 449 -5.63 -1.40 23.69
C THR A 449 -5.08 -2.73 23.18
N ARG A 450 -4.43 -3.54 24.04
CA ARG A 450 -3.94 -4.89 23.66
C ARG A 450 -5.08 -5.82 23.25
N VAL A 451 -6.20 -5.81 23.98
CA VAL A 451 -7.35 -6.66 23.68
C VAL A 451 -8.01 -6.24 22.36
N PHE A 452 -8.20 -4.94 22.13
CA PHE A 452 -8.73 -4.43 20.86
C PHE A 452 -7.77 -4.70 19.68
N ALA A 453 -6.46 -4.51 19.87
CA ALA A 453 -5.46 -4.82 18.84
C ALA A 453 -5.45 -6.31 18.47
N LYS A 454 -5.55 -7.22 19.46
CA LYS A 454 -5.70 -8.66 19.22
C LYS A 454 -6.95 -8.96 18.40
N ARG A 455 -8.10 -8.45 18.82
CA ARG A 455 -9.38 -8.69 18.11
C ARG A 455 -9.36 -8.11 16.69
N ALA A 456 -8.76 -6.94 16.50
CA ALA A 456 -8.57 -6.34 15.19
C ALA A 456 -7.66 -7.16 14.27
N ALA A 457 -6.54 -7.68 14.79
CA ALA A 457 -5.64 -8.55 14.04
C ALA A 457 -6.32 -9.86 13.59
N LEU A 458 -7.10 -10.48 14.49
CA LEU A 458 -7.88 -11.68 14.16
C LEU A 458 -9.00 -11.36 13.15
N ALA A 459 -9.72 -10.25 13.33
CA ALA A 459 -10.76 -9.81 12.40
C ALA A 459 -10.19 -9.52 11.01
N HIS A 460 -9.03 -8.87 10.93
CA HIS A 460 -8.36 -8.56 9.67
C HIS A 460 -8.02 -9.81 8.87
N GLN A 461 -7.49 -10.86 9.52
CA GLN A 461 -7.19 -12.12 8.84
C GLN A 461 -8.45 -12.81 8.28
N LEU A 462 -9.63 -12.55 8.84
CA LEU A 462 -10.91 -13.10 8.36
C LEU A 462 -11.59 -12.22 7.30
N THR A 463 -11.40 -10.90 7.36
CA THR A 463 -12.24 -9.91 6.65
C THR A 463 -11.48 -8.88 5.83
N THR A 464 -10.14 -8.83 5.92
CA THR A 464 -9.28 -7.83 5.27
C THR A 464 -9.62 -6.38 5.64
N CYS A 465 -10.05 -6.14 6.89
CA CYS A 465 -10.54 -4.83 7.33
C CYS A 465 -9.46 -3.78 7.63
N CYS A 466 -8.24 -4.18 7.99
CA CYS A 466 -7.10 -3.27 8.24
C CYS A 466 -6.20 -3.06 7.00
N THR A 467 -5.50 -1.92 6.93
CA THR A 467 -4.42 -1.62 5.97
C THR A 467 -3.08 -1.52 6.69
N GLU A 468 -2.99 -0.67 7.70
CA GLU A 468 -1.79 -0.46 8.51
C GLU A 468 -2.06 -0.88 9.95
N ILE A 469 -1.13 -1.60 10.58
CA ILE A 469 -1.23 -2.09 11.96
C ILE A 469 0.00 -1.59 12.72
N PHE A 470 -0.21 -0.76 13.74
CA PHE A 470 0.88 -0.10 14.47
C PHE A 470 0.69 -0.27 15.99
N SER A 471 0.46 -1.52 16.38
CA SER A 471 0.16 -1.93 17.75
C SER A 471 1.25 -1.56 18.76
N GLU A 472 2.54 -1.62 18.38
CA GLU A 472 3.64 -1.30 19.30
C GLU A 472 3.62 0.17 19.73
N GLU A 473 3.46 1.10 18.77
CA GLU A 473 3.30 2.53 19.07
C GLU A 473 2.05 2.75 19.94
N ALA A 474 0.93 2.10 19.59
CA ALA A 474 -0.30 2.20 20.35
C ALA A 474 -0.14 1.74 21.81
N PHE A 475 0.61 0.67 22.05
CA PHE A 475 0.89 0.17 23.41
C PHE A 475 1.78 1.14 24.20
N ALA A 476 2.80 1.73 23.56
CA ALA A 476 3.63 2.74 24.20
C ALA A 476 2.79 3.96 24.60
N VAL A 477 1.97 4.50 23.69
CA VAL A 477 1.07 5.63 23.97
C VAL A 477 0.07 5.27 25.07
N ALA A 478 -0.51 4.08 25.03
CA ALA A 478 -1.46 3.63 26.03
C ALA A 478 -0.83 3.55 27.44
N GLN A 479 0.41 3.06 27.54
CA GLN A 479 1.18 3.04 28.78
C GLN A 479 1.50 4.45 29.27
N GLU A 480 1.89 5.37 28.38
CA GLU A 480 2.15 6.77 28.74
C GLU A 480 0.90 7.46 29.31
N LEU A 481 -0.28 7.14 28.78
CA LEU A 481 -1.55 7.64 29.29
C LEU A 481 -1.88 7.08 30.68
N ASP A 482 -1.67 5.78 30.91
CA ASP A 482 -1.82 5.15 32.21
C ASP A 482 -0.86 5.77 33.25
N ASP A 483 0.41 5.97 32.89
CA ASP A 483 1.43 6.58 33.74
C ASP A 483 1.10 8.04 34.07
N TYR A 484 0.60 8.80 33.08
CA TYR A 484 0.16 10.17 33.26
C TYR A 484 -1.02 10.25 34.24
N LEU A 485 -2.02 9.39 34.09
CA LEU A 485 -3.17 9.32 35.00
C LEU A 485 -2.71 8.97 36.42
N ALA A 486 -1.87 7.95 36.58
CA ALA A 486 -1.34 7.54 37.89
C ALA A 486 -0.53 8.65 38.56
N LYS A 487 0.28 9.39 37.80
CA LYS A 487 1.14 10.47 38.32
C LYS A 487 0.38 11.74 38.67
N THR A 488 -0.64 12.10 37.87
CA THR A 488 -1.28 13.42 37.95
C THR A 488 -2.70 13.40 38.51
N GLY A 489 -3.34 12.23 38.54
CA GLY A 489 -4.77 12.07 38.84
C GLY A 489 -5.69 12.72 37.81
N LYS A 490 -5.18 13.04 36.61
CA LYS A 490 -5.93 13.72 35.54
C LYS A 490 -5.88 12.92 34.26
N THR A 491 -6.94 13.00 33.46
CA THR A 491 -6.96 12.46 32.10
C THR A 491 -6.38 13.45 31.10
N ILE A 492 -5.88 12.93 29.97
CA ILE A 492 -5.64 13.72 28.76
C ILE A 492 -6.94 13.68 27.95
N GLY A 493 -7.79 14.70 28.11
CA GLY A 493 -9.04 14.80 27.38
C GLY A 493 -10.12 13.77 27.76
N PRO A 494 -11.28 13.84 27.09
CA PRO A 494 -12.47 13.05 27.44
C PRO A 494 -12.51 11.64 26.82
N LEU A 495 -11.62 11.31 25.89
CA LEU A 495 -11.44 9.98 25.29
C LEU A 495 -10.14 9.29 25.76
N HIS A 496 -9.62 9.70 26.92
CA HIS A 496 -8.37 9.21 27.48
C HIS A 496 -8.26 7.68 27.49
N GLY A 497 -7.27 7.17 26.77
CA GLY A 497 -6.93 5.75 26.73
C GLY A 497 -7.87 4.89 25.88
N LEU A 498 -8.83 5.49 25.17
CA LEU A 498 -9.77 4.74 24.33
C LEU A 498 -9.11 4.36 22.99
N PRO A 499 -9.05 3.08 22.59
CA PRO A 499 -8.58 2.67 21.29
C PRO A 499 -9.59 3.06 20.18
N VAL A 500 -9.11 3.73 19.13
CA VAL A 500 -9.93 4.22 18.00
C VAL A 500 -9.30 3.84 16.67
N SER A 501 -10.10 3.29 15.76
CA SER A 501 -9.70 2.98 14.38
C SER A 501 -9.93 4.17 13.46
N ILE A 502 -9.09 4.29 12.42
CA ILE A 502 -9.17 5.41 11.48
C ILE A 502 -8.97 4.94 10.03
N LYS A 503 -9.78 5.45 9.11
CA LYS A 503 -9.72 5.10 7.68
C LYS A 503 -8.36 5.46 7.06
N ASP A 504 -7.88 4.67 6.09
CA ASP A 504 -6.62 4.89 5.35
C ASP A 504 -6.62 6.06 4.34
N LEU A 505 -7.23 7.16 4.76
CA LEU A 505 -7.15 8.49 4.17
C LEU A 505 -6.45 9.47 5.11
N PHE A 506 -6.57 9.23 6.42
CA PHE A 506 -6.09 10.15 7.42
C PHE A 506 -4.61 9.89 7.71
N SER A 507 -3.80 10.94 7.60
CA SER A 507 -2.38 10.85 7.89
C SER A 507 -2.14 10.73 9.40
N VAL A 508 -1.44 9.66 9.77
CA VAL A 508 -0.93 9.36 11.11
C VAL A 508 0.59 9.30 10.97
N GLU A 509 1.31 10.01 11.84
CA GLU A 509 2.77 10.08 11.82
C GLU A 509 3.40 8.69 11.80
N GLY A 510 4.42 8.50 10.97
CA GLY A 510 5.14 7.22 10.86
C GLY A 510 4.40 6.12 10.09
N VAL A 511 3.14 6.34 9.70
CA VAL A 511 2.28 5.34 9.06
C VAL A 511 1.90 5.77 7.64
N ASP A 512 1.90 4.82 6.70
CA ASP A 512 1.49 5.05 5.30
C ASP A 512 0.06 5.58 5.22
N THR A 513 -0.23 6.36 4.17
CA THR A 513 -1.60 6.75 3.80
C THR A 513 -1.79 6.38 2.33
N SER A 514 -2.25 5.17 2.08
CA SER A 514 -2.20 4.60 0.72
C SER A 514 -3.37 5.05 -0.16
N ILE A 515 -4.55 5.30 0.44
CA ILE A 515 -5.80 5.56 -0.30
C ILE A 515 -6.07 4.43 -1.34
N GLY A 516 -5.58 3.22 -1.08
CA GLY A 516 -5.71 2.06 -1.95
C GLY A 516 -4.86 2.12 -3.23
N TRP A 517 -3.92 3.06 -3.33
CA TRP A 517 -3.00 3.20 -4.46
C TRP A 517 -1.65 2.56 -4.16
N VAL A 518 -1.14 1.74 -5.09
CA VAL A 518 0.22 1.18 -5.02
C VAL A 518 1.26 2.31 -5.02
N GLY A 519 1.01 3.38 -5.78
CA GLY A 519 1.92 4.52 -5.87
C GLY A 519 2.11 5.30 -4.56
N LEU A 520 1.26 5.06 -3.55
CA LEU A 520 1.29 5.75 -2.25
C LEU A 520 1.71 4.84 -1.09
N THR A 521 2.07 3.57 -1.36
CA THR A 521 2.65 2.67 -0.35
C THR A 521 4.12 3.00 -0.09
N ASN A 522 4.61 2.61 1.08
CA ASN A 522 5.98 2.83 1.57
C ASN A 522 6.34 4.33 1.60
N ASN A 523 5.36 5.15 1.99
CA ASN A 523 5.45 6.60 2.08
C ASN A 523 4.80 7.07 3.39
N PRO A 524 5.43 6.79 4.54
CA PRO A 524 4.85 7.09 5.84
C PRO A 524 4.67 8.59 6.02
N ALA A 525 3.55 8.99 6.64
CA ALA A 525 3.29 10.40 6.85
C ALA A 525 4.29 11.00 7.85
N LYS A 526 4.76 12.21 7.56
CA LYS A 526 5.77 12.89 8.39
C LYS A 526 5.24 13.45 9.72
N ALA A 527 3.92 13.55 9.85
CA ALA A 527 3.24 14.08 11.03
C ALA A 527 1.75 13.75 10.95
N ASP A 528 1.11 13.70 12.11
CA ASP A 528 -0.35 13.64 12.22
C ASP A 528 -0.99 14.86 11.54
N LYS A 529 -2.10 14.62 10.84
CA LYS A 529 -2.96 15.68 10.27
C LYS A 529 -4.22 15.89 11.10
N SER A 530 -5.07 16.82 10.66
CA SER A 530 -6.28 17.33 11.33
C SER A 530 -6.94 16.31 12.26
N VAL A 531 -7.46 15.21 11.71
CA VAL A 531 -8.22 14.19 12.46
C VAL A 531 -7.40 13.45 13.50
N ALA A 532 -6.21 12.95 13.12
CA ALA A 532 -5.34 12.23 14.05
C ALA A 532 -4.93 13.14 15.23
N ARG A 533 -4.61 14.40 14.95
CA ARG A 533 -4.30 15.40 15.99
C ARG A 533 -5.49 15.68 16.90
N THR A 534 -6.70 15.82 16.35
CA THR A 534 -7.94 15.99 17.12
C THR A 534 -8.16 14.80 18.06
N LEU A 535 -8.05 13.57 17.56
CA LEU A 535 -8.22 12.35 18.36
C LEU A 535 -7.17 12.23 19.47
N ARG A 536 -5.89 12.50 19.17
CA ARG A 536 -4.83 12.53 20.19
C ARG A 536 -5.06 13.62 21.24
N ARG A 537 -5.57 14.81 20.87
CA ARG A 537 -5.95 15.88 21.82
C ARG A 537 -7.09 15.45 22.74
N LEU A 538 -8.00 14.61 22.26
CA LEU A 538 -9.06 14.02 23.09
C LEU A 538 -8.55 12.88 23.97
N GLY A 539 -7.30 12.41 23.78
CA GLY A 539 -6.69 11.32 24.54
C GLY A 539 -6.88 9.92 23.96
N ALA A 540 -7.40 9.81 22.74
CA ALA A 540 -7.61 8.52 22.09
C ALA A 540 -6.29 7.88 21.65
N VAL A 541 -6.25 6.55 21.64
CA VAL A 541 -5.12 5.72 21.20
C VAL A 541 -5.42 5.21 19.79
N LEU A 542 -4.66 5.64 18.80
CA LEU A 542 -4.74 5.12 17.43
C LEU A 542 -3.88 3.86 17.33
N TYR A 543 -4.36 2.81 16.66
CA TYR A 543 -3.65 1.52 16.60
C TYR A 543 -3.72 0.81 15.24
N VAL A 544 -4.71 1.14 14.41
CA VAL A 544 -4.86 0.60 13.06
C VAL A 544 -5.41 1.63 12.10
N LYS A 545 -5.04 1.49 10.81
CA LYS A 545 -5.78 2.07 9.70
C LYS A 545 -6.64 1.03 9.02
N THR A 546 -7.80 1.44 8.49
CA THR A 546 -8.76 0.52 7.89
C THR A 546 -8.90 0.65 6.37
N ASN A 547 -9.28 -0.48 5.76
CA ASN A 547 -9.35 -0.71 4.32
C ASN A 547 -10.48 0.06 3.65
N LEU A 548 -10.27 0.39 2.38
CA LEU A 548 -11.10 1.25 1.55
C LEU A 548 -10.92 0.86 0.07
N PRO A 549 -11.81 1.25 -0.85
CA PRO A 549 -11.61 1.00 -2.27
C PRO A 549 -10.55 1.92 -2.86
N GLN A 550 -9.93 1.51 -3.98
CA GLN A 550 -8.99 2.35 -4.72
C GLN A 550 -9.61 3.74 -4.96
N SER A 551 -8.90 4.82 -4.63
CA SER A 551 -9.38 6.21 -4.73
C SER A 551 -10.59 6.59 -3.87
N MET A 552 -11.13 5.67 -3.04
CA MET A 552 -12.36 5.85 -2.27
C MET A 552 -13.67 5.97 -3.11
N MET A 553 -13.62 5.75 -4.42
CA MET A 553 -14.74 6.06 -5.33
C MET A 553 -15.62 4.84 -5.62
N MET A 554 -16.07 4.14 -4.56
CA MET A 554 -16.93 2.96 -4.69
C MET A 554 -17.76 2.70 -3.42
N SER A 555 -18.94 2.10 -3.60
CA SER A 555 -19.82 1.60 -2.52
C SER A 555 -19.45 0.19 -2.03
N ASP A 556 -18.22 -0.26 -2.32
CA ASP A 556 -17.55 -1.43 -1.75
C ASP A 556 -16.09 -1.07 -1.41
N SER A 557 -15.32 -1.96 -0.80
CA SER A 557 -13.94 -1.71 -0.34
C SER A 557 -12.94 -2.75 -0.87
N TYR A 558 -12.58 -2.59 -2.14
CA TYR A 558 -11.50 -3.33 -2.80
C TYR A 558 -10.43 -2.41 -3.39
N ASN A 559 -9.17 -2.76 -3.18
CA ASN A 559 -8.04 -2.17 -3.89
C ASN A 559 -6.96 -3.22 -4.16
N HIS A 560 -6.05 -2.94 -5.10
CA HIS A 560 -5.01 -3.89 -5.50
C HIS A 560 -3.95 -4.15 -4.40
N VAL A 561 -3.77 -3.20 -3.48
CA VAL A 561 -2.77 -3.27 -2.40
C VAL A 561 -3.17 -4.30 -1.34
N PHE A 562 -4.33 -4.12 -0.72
CA PHE A 562 -4.78 -4.91 0.43
C PHE A 562 -5.83 -5.96 0.06
N GLY A 563 -6.49 -5.83 -1.09
CA GLY A 563 -7.54 -6.74 -1.51
C GLY A 563 -8.93 -6.37 -1.00
N GLN A 564 -9.85 -7.33 -1.05
CA GLN A 564 -11.26 -7.14 -0.76
C GLN A 564 -11.55 -7.20 0.73
N CYS A 565 -12.18 -6.15 1.27
CA CYS A 565 -12.79 -6.18 2.58
C CYS A 565 -14.23 -6.72 2.53
N VAL A 566 -14.56 -7.69 3.39
CA VAL A 566 -15.87 -8.37 3.42
C VAL A 566 -16.62 -8.10 4.73
N ASN A 567 -17.93 -8.38 4.71
CA ASN A 567 -18.81 -8.20 5.87
C ASN A 567 -18.51 -9.23 6.97
N PRO A 568 -18.43 -8.83 8.25
CA PRO A 568 -18.08 -9.74 9.34
C PRO A 568 -19.21 -10.70 9.72
N PHE A 569 -20.48 -10.39 9.42
CA PHE A 569 -21.60 -11.31 9.67
C PHE A 569 -21.72 -12.41 8.61
N ASN A 570 -21.28 -12.10 7.40
CA ASN A 570 -21.25 -13.02 6.27
C ASN A 570 -20.11 -12.65 5.32
N ARG A 571 -19.01 -13.40 5.38
CA ARG A 571 -17.80 -13.19 4.56
C ARG A 571 -18.04 -13.39 3.05
N GLY A 572 -19.20 -13.94 2.67
CA GLY A 572 -19.65 -14.00 1.29
C GLY A 572 -20.29 -12.70 0.77
N LEU A 573 -20.37 -11.65 1.58
CA LEU A 573 -20.96 -10.35 1.24
C LEU A 573 -19.94 -9.21 1.35
N ILE A 574 -20.16 -8.17 0.55
CA ILE A 574 -19.40 -6.92 0.63
C ILE A 574 -19.58 -6.21 1.98
N SER A 575 -18.53 -5.52 2.44
CA SER A 575 -18.60 -4.67 3.65
C SER A 575 -19.26 -3.31 3.38
N GLY A 576 -19.43 -2.94 2.10
CA GLY A 576 -19.80 -1.60 1.69
C GLY A 576 -18.57 -0.71 1.49
N GLY A 577 -18.79 0.52 1.02
CA GLY A 577 -17.69 1.45 0.78
C GLY A 577 -18.10 2.92 0.81
N SER A 578 -17.14 3.84 0.87
CA SER A 578 -15.70 3.57 0.81
C SER A 578 -15.02 3.33 2.17
N SER A 579 -15.75 3.43 3.29
CA SER A 579 -15.21 3.13 4.62
C SER A 579 -15.60 1.72 5.09
N GLY A 580 -15.46 0.71 4.22
CA GLY A 580 -15.85 -0.66 4.51
C GLY A 580 -14.98 -1.35 5.56
N GLY A 581 -13.68 -1.01 5.62
CA GLY A 581 -12.79 -1.47 6.68
C GLY A 581 -13.26 -1.05 8.06
N GLU A 582 -13.62 0.22 8.26
CA GLU A 582 -14.25 0.70 9.51
C GLU A 582 -15.56 -0.06 9.80
N GLY A 583 -16.45 -0.20 8.80
CA GLY A 583 -17.70 -0.93 8.96
C GLY A 583 -17.50 -2.37 9.43
N SER A 584 -16.57 -3.07 8.79
CA SER A 584 -16.24 -4.46 9.10
C SER A 584 -15.56 -4.61 10.46
N LEU A 585 -14.56 -3.77 10.76
CA LEU A 585 -13.82 -3.83 12.01
C LEU A 585 -14.68 -3.51 13.24
N VAL A 586 -15.48 -2.44 13.18
CA VAL A 586 -16.35 -2.03 14.30
C VAL A 586 -17.47 -3.08 14.50
N ALA A 587 -18.04 -3.63 13.44
CA ALA A 587 -19.06 -4.68 13.55
C ALA A 587 -18.48 -6.02 14.05
N ALA A 588 -17.21 -6.31 13.75
CA ALA A 588 -16.46 -7.41 14.36
C ALA A 588 -16.06 -7.15 15.83
N ARG A 589 -16.42 -5.97 16.38
CA ARG A 589 -16.02 -5.43 17.69
C ARG A 589 -14.51 -5.29 17.89
N GLY A 590 -13.78 -5.17 16.79
CA GLY A 590 -12.35 -4.90 16.81
C GLY A 590 -12.03 -3.43 17.07
N SER A 591 -13.04 -2.55 17.15
CA SER A 591 -12.95 -1.12 17.50
C SER A 591 -14.28 -0.65 18.12
N VAL A 592 -14.25 0.33 19.04
CA VAL A 592 -15.46 0.96 19.63
C VAL A 592 -16.00 2.08 18.75
N LEU A 593 -15.09 2.88 18.22
CA LEU A 593 -15.36 4.07 17.42
C LEU A 593 -14.47 4.00 16.17
N GLY A 594 -15.09 4.16 15.01
CA GLY A 594 -14.41 4.20 13.73
C GLY A 594 -14.56 5.56 13.04
N ILE A 595 -13.48 6.10 12.50
CA ILE A 595 -13.47 7.40 11.81
C ILE A 595 -13.31 7.20 10.30
N GLY A 596 -14.34 7.58 9.55
CA GLY A 596 -14.44 7.42 8.10
C GLY A 596 -14.54 8.74 7.34
N THR A 597 -15.02 8.69 6.09
CA THR A 597 -15.40 9.86 5.29
C THR A 597 -16.63 9.59 4.45
N ASP A 598 -17.39 10.64 4.12
CA ASP A 598 -18.63 10.54 3.35
C ASP A 598 -18.75 11.65 2.30
N LEU A 599 -18.70 11.27 1.02
CA LEU A 599 -18.94 12.17 -0.14
C LEU A 599 -20.19 11.76 -0.95
N GLY A 600 -20.59 10.50 -0.83
CA GLY A 600 -21.72 9.91 -1.54
C GLY A 600 -22.36 8.74 -0.80
N GLY A 601 -22.22 8.66 0.53
CA GLY A 601 -22.70 7.56 1.37
C GLY A 601 -21.60 6.73 2.05
N SER A 602 -20.33 7.13 1.94
CA SER A 602 -19.19 6.30 2.37
C SER A 602 -19.07 6.03 3.88
N ILE A 603 -19.89 6.70 4.71
CA ILE A 603 -20.14 6.33 6.11
C ILE A 603 -21.43 5.51 6.22
N ARG A 604 -22.49 6.05 5.64
CA ARG A 604 -23.83 5.51 5.87
C ARG A 604 -23.99 4.11 5.24
N ILE A 605 -23.43 3.88 4.05
CA ILE A 605 -23.53 2.60 3.32
C ILE A 605 -22.89 1.47 4.13
N PRO A 606 -21.58 1.46 4.49
CA PRO A 606 -21.05 0.36 5.30
C PRO A 606 -21.69 0.25 6.68
N ALA A 607 -22.24 1.35 7.23
CA ALA A 607 -22.92 1.29 8.53
C ALA A 607 -24.22 0.49 8.42
N ALA A 608 -25.05 0.79 7.42
CA ALA A 608 -26.27 0.05 7.14
C ALA A 608 -25.99 -1.45 6.88
N LEU A 609 -24.98 -1.75 6.05
CA LEU A 609 -24.60 -3.13 5.68
C LEU A 609 -24.00 -3.92 6.85
N CYS A 610 -23.29 -3.24 7.76
CA CYS A 610 -22.66 -3.84 8.93
C CYS A 610 -23.46 -3.64 10.23
N GLY A 611 -24.73 -3.24 10.16
CA GLY A 611 -25.59 -3.12 11.34
C GLY A 611 -25.09 -2.15 12.40
N LEU A 612 -24.46 -1.05 11.97
CA LEU A 612 -23.92 0.00 12.81
C LEU A 612 -24.69 1.31 12.63
N TYR A 613 -24.52 2.21 13.59
CA TYR A 613 -24.83 3.62 13.38
C TYR A 613 -23.65 4.30 12.67
N GLY A 614 -23.96 5.25 11.79
CA GLY A 614 -22.93 6.01 11.08
C GLY A 614 -23.41 7.41 10.73
N LEU A 615 -22.78 8.43 11.31
CA LEU A 615 -23.15 9.82 11.12
C LEU A 615 -22.25 10.45 10.04
N SER A 616 -22.90 10.99 9.02
CA SER A 616 -22.32 11.95 8.09
C SER A 616 -22.72 13.35 8.55
N PRO A 617 -21.89 14.07 9.33
CA PRO A 617 -22.16 15.45 9.69
C PRO A 617 -22.16 16.37 8.47
N SER A 618 -22.70 17.57 8.69
CA SER A 618 -22.69 18.65 7.73
C SER A 618 -21.26 19.11 7.44
N PRO A 619 -20.97 19.56 6.20
CA PRO A 619 -19.67 20.11 5.86
C PRO A 619 -19.28 21.23 6.83
N GLY A 620 -18.06 21.12 7.36
CA GLY A 620 -17.50 22.07 8.32
C GLY A 620 -17.74 21.74 9.79
N ARG A 621 -18.33 20.58 10.16
CA ARG A 621 -18.42 20.18 11.58
C ARG A 621 -17.17 19.48 12.12
N HIS A 622 -16.67 18.47 11.39
CA HIS A 622 -15.41 17.70 11.48
C HIS A 622 -15.71 16.35 10.77
N PRO A 623 -14.74 15.59 10.27
CA PRO A 623 -14.98 14.19 9.88
C PRO A 623 -15.40 13.37 11.11
N TYR A 624 -16.18 12.29 11.11
CA TYR A 624 -17.10 11.55 10.21
C TYR A 624 -17.14 10.16 10.90
N GLU A 625 -18.14 9.84 11.73
CA GLU A 625 -18.02 8.81 12.78
C GLU A 625 -18.97 7.61 12.65
N ARG A 626 -18.54 6.46 13.19
CA ARG A 626 -19.29 5.19 13.23
C ARG A 626 -19.16 4.49 14.58
N GLY A 627 -20.22 3.85 15.02
CA GLY A 627 -20.27 3.12 16.28
C GLY A 627 -21.69 2.69 16.60
N ASN A 628 -22.00 2.52 17.88
CA ASN A 628 -23.38 2.58 18.34
C ASN A 628 -23.83 4.05 18.50
N LEU A 629 -25.13 4.26 18.72
CA LEU A 629 -25.70 5.61 18.79
C LEU A 629 -25.10 6.44 19.94
N THR A 630 -24.90 5.83 21.11
CA THR A 630 -24.34 6.51 22.29
C THR A 630 -22.87 6.90 22.09
N THR A 631 -22.08 6.08 21.39
CA THR A 631 -20.70 6.37 20.97
C THR A 631 -20.63 7.57 20.03
N ILE A 632 -21.50 7.62 19.01
CA ILE A 632 -21.54 8.74 18.06
C ILE A 632 -21.93 10.03 18.78
N GLU A 633 -22.99 9.99 19.59
CA GLU A 633 -23.42 11.15 20.37
C GLU A 633 -22.31 11.62 21.30
N ARG A 634 -21.66 10.70 22.03
CA ARG A 634 -20.58 11.03 22.94
C ARG A 634 -19.39 11.64 22.22
N TYR A 635 -18.99 11.11 21.07
CA TYR A 635 -17.91 11.67 20.27
C TYR A 635 -18.23 13.11 19.83
N MET A 636 -19.43 13.33 19.29
CA MET A 636 -19.86 14.66 18.84
C MET A 636 -20.02 15.66 19.98
N GLU A 637 -20.43 15.20 21.16
CA GLU A 637 -20.51 16.01 22.38
C GLU A 637 -19.14 16.54 22.79
N VAL A 638 -18.11 15.68 22.77
CA VAL A 638 -16.78 16.01 23.30
C VAL A 638 -15.83 16.61 22.26
N LEU A 639 -16.13 16.45 20.98
CA LEU A 639 -15.31 16.93 19.87
C LEU A 639 -14.90 18.42 20.00
N PRO A 640 -15.80 19.37 20.36
CA PRO A 640 -15.43 20.77 20.54
C PRO A 640 -14.34 21.02 21.60
N GLU A 641 -14.16 20.13 22.57
CA GLU A 641 -13.13 20.26 23.62
C GLU A 641 -11.70 20.19 23.04
N SER A 642 -11.52 19.47 21.92
CA SER A 642 -10.23 19.41 21.21
C SER A 642 -9.90 20.65 20.37
N LYS A 643 -10.90 21.55 20.22
CA LYS A 643 -10.85 22.75 19.39
C LYS A 643 -10.35 22.44 17.96
N PRO A 644 -11.06 21.58 17.21
CA PRO A 644 -10.59 21.12 15.90
C PRO A 644 -10.36 22.25 14.90
N TRP A 645 -11.09 23.37 15.03
CA TRP A 645 -10.90 24.58 14.22
C TRP A 645 -9.54 25.28 14.42
N GLU A 646 -8.81 24.99 15.51
CA GLU A 646 -7.42 25.45 15.69
C GLU A 646 -6.40 24.59 14.90
N VAL A 647 -6.84 23.45 14.37
CA VAL A 647 -6.02 22.52 13.57
C VAL A 647 -6.44 22.54 12.10
N ASP A 648 -7.72 22.77 11.83
CA ASP A 648 -8.32 22.74 10.50
C ASP A 648 -9.23 23.95 10.27
N GLN A 649 -8.82 24.82 9.35
CA GLN A 649 -9.55 26.06 9.01
C GLN A 649 -10.94 25.81 8.40
N HIS A 650 -11.23 24.59 7.94
CA HIS A 650 -12.53 24.27 7.37
C HIS A 650 -13.55 23.86 8.43
N VAL A 651 -13.15 23.70 9.69
CA VAL A 651 -14.03 23.33 10.80
C VAL A 651 -14.59 24.58 11.48
N ALA A 652 -15.90 24.63 11.63
CA ALA A 652 -16.63 25.67 12.33
C ALA A 652 -16.68 25.38 13.84
N PRO A 653 -16.53 26.40 14.70
CA PRO A 653 -16.55 26.26 16.16
C PRO A 653 -17.97 26.13 16.71
N VAL A 654 -18.66 25.05 16.35
CA VAL A 654 -20.04 24.83 16.75
C VAL A 654 -20.08 23.82 17.91
N ALA A 655 -20.77 24.18 19.00
CA ALA A 655 -20.94 23.35 20.18
C ALA A 655 -22.08 22.33 20.01
N TRP A 656 -22.01 21.21 20.74
CA TRP A 656 -23.09 20.22 20.76
C TRP A 656 -24.32 20.74 21.53
N ARG A 657 -25.48 20.74 20.87
CA ARG A 657 -26.75 21.26 21.40
C ARG A 657 -27.57 20.14 22.03
N LYS A 658 -27.28 19.82 23.29
CA LYS A 658 -27.88 18.69 24.03
C LYS A 658 -29.41 18.66 23.99
N GLU A 659 -30.03 19.83 24.02
CA GLU A 659 -31.48 20.02 23.93
C GLU A 659 -32.09 19.54 22.61
N LEU A 660 -31.32 19.57 21.51
CA LEU A 660 -31.76 19.09 20.20
C LEU A 660 -31.48 17.60 19.99
N ALA A 661 -30.63 16.99 20.82
CA ALA A 661 -30.23 15.57 20.74
C ALA A 661 -31.14 14.65 21.56
N SER A 662 -32.13 15.21 22.26
CA SER A 662 -33.16 14.48 22.99
C SER A 662 -34.46 14.51 22.19
N PRO A 663 -35.17 13.37 22.02
CA PRO A 663 -36.49 13.37 21.39
C PRO A 663 -37.52 14.21 22.15
N GLY A 664 -37.28 14.51 23.44
CA GLY A 664 -38.19 15.28 24.29
C GLY A 664 -39.55 14.62 24.47
N ALA A 665 -40.53 15.37 25.01
CA ALA A 665 -41.95 14.98 25.04
C ALA A 665 -42.72 15.47 23.80
N LYS A 666 -42.01 16.02 22.80
CA LYS A 666 -42.63 16.69 21.65
C LYS A 666 -43.03 15.65 20.61
N ARG A 667 -44.20 15.86 20.01
CA ARG A 667 -44.60 15.17 18.79
C ARG A 667 -43.66 15.57 17.64
N LEU A 668 -42.81 14.64 17.22
CA LEU A 668 -41.97 14.78 16.02
C LEU A 668 -42.80 14.83 14.74
N ARG A 669 -42.36 15.64 13.77
CA ARG A 669 -42.89 15.69 12.40
C ARG A 669 -41.85 15.18 11.41
N VAL A 670 -42.10 14.00 10.86
CA VAL A 670 -41.11 13.18 10.14
C VAL A 670 -41.59 12.90 8.72
N GLY A 671 -40.81 13.33 7.74
CA GLY A 671 -41.02 12.92 6.35
C GLY A 671 -40.51 11.51 6.13
N PHE A 672 -41.10 10.74 5.21
CA PHE A 672 -40.54 9.46 4.78
C PHE A 672 -40.50 9.30 3.26
N LEU A 673 -39.51 8.59 2.75
CA LEU A 673 -39.37 8.28 1.31
C LEU A 673 -39.04 6.80 1.16
N VAL A 674 -39.85 6.01 0.46
CA VAL A 674 -39.60 4.57 0.23
C VAL A 674 -38.89 4.31 -1.10
N ASP A 675 -39.32 4.98 -2.16
CA ASP A 675 -38.85 4.80 -3.53
C ASP A 675 -38.59 6.19 -4.13
N ASP A 676 -37.37 6.44 -4.56
CA ASP A 676 -36.95 7.72 -5.13
C ASP A 676 -37.32 7.92 -6.61
N GLY A 677 -37.98 6.93 -7.22
CA GLY A 677 -38.34 6.94 -8.63
C GLY A 677 -37.19 6.56 -9.57
N VAL A 678 -35.98 6.30 -9.06
CA VAL A 678 -34.79 5.96 -9.86
C VAL A 678 -34.42 4.49 -9.71
N VAL A 679 -34.28 4.00 -8.47
CA VAL A 679 -34.00 2.58 -8.18
C VAL A 679 -34.94 2.08 -7.11
N LYS A 680 -35.73 1.04 -7.44
CA LYS A 680 -36.69 0.45 -6.51
C LYS A 680 -35.94 -0.32 -5.42
N VAL A 681 -36.31 -0.10 -4.16
CA VAL A 681 -35.72 -0.79 -3.00
C VAL A 681 -36.07 -2.28 -2.96
N GLN A 682 -35.13 -3.11 -2.51
CA GLN A 682 -35.35 -4.54 -2.27
C GLN A 682 -36.37 -4.79 -1.14
N PRO A 683 -37.07 -5.95 -1.13
CA PRO A 683 -38.13 -6.23 -0.17
C PRO A 683 -37.77 -6.01 1.32
N PRO A 684 -36.58 -6.42 1.82
CA PRO A 684 -36.21 -6.18 3.22
C PRO A 684 -36.14 -4.69 3.58
N ILE A 685 -35.67 -3.85 2.66
CA ILE A 685 -35.56 -2.41 2.85
C ILE A 685 -36.94 -1.75 2.87
N ALA A 686 -37.81 -2.13 1.93
CA ALA A 686 -39.18 -1.65 1.86
C ALA A 686 -39.96 -2.00 3.14
N ARG A 687 -39.84 -3.25 3.62
CA ARG A 687 -40.46 -3.70 4.86
C ARG A 687 -39.93 -2.91 6.06
N ALA A 688 -38.61 -2.80 6.20
CA ALA A 688 -37.97 -2.10 7.31
C ALA A 688 -38.48 -0.67 7.47
N LEU A 689 -38.59 0.06 6.36
CA LEU A 689 -39.09 1.42 6.39
C LEU A 689 -40.59 1.50 6.72
N ARG A 690 -41.41 0.60 6.16
CA ARG A 690 -42.84 0.52 6.51
C ARG A 690 -43.04 0.25 8.00
N GLU A 691 -42.31 -0.70 8.58
CA GLU A 691 -42.37 -1.03 10.01
C GLU A 691 -42.03 0.21 10.88
N VAL A 692 -40.99 0.96 10.53
CA VAL A 692 -40.59 2.17 11.26
C VAL A 692 -41.63 3.29 11.13
N VAL A 693 -42.17 3.51 9.92
CA VAL A 693 -43.23 4.50 9.68
C VAL A 693 -44.48 4.19 10.52
N GLU A 694 -44.92 2.93 10.53
CA GLU A 694 -46.09 2.52 11.31
C GLU A 694 -45.84 2.60 12.82
N ALA A 695 -44.65 2.24 13.29
CA ALA A 695 -44.28 2.37 14.70
C ALA A 695 -44.27 3.84 15.16
N LEU A 696 -43.74 4.75 14.34
CA LEU A 696 -43.74 6.19 14.65
C LEU A 696 -45.16 6.77 14.68
N LYS A 697 -46.02 6.39 13.72
CA LYS A 697 -47.44 6.77 13.72
C LYS A 697 -48.16 6.25 14.97
N ALA A 698 -47.95 4.99 15.32
CA ALA A 698 -48.55 4.37 16.51
C ALA A 698 -48.11 5.05 17.82
N ALA A 699 -46.89 5.59 17.88
CA ALA A 699 -46.39 6.38 18.99
C ALA A 699 -46.89 7.84 19.00
N GLY A 700 -47.72 8.24 18.04
CA GLY A 700 -48.34 9.56 17.97
C GLY A 700 -47.53 10.62 17.22
N HIS A 701 -46.42 10.26 16.57
CA HIS A 701 -45.67 11.18 15.73
C HIS A 701 -46.45 11.55 14.45
N GLU A 702 -46.19 12.72 13.89
CA GLU A 702 -46.71 13.08 12.56
C GLU A 702 -45.75 12.53 11.50
N VAL A 703 -46.26 11.70 10.60
CA VAL A 703 -45.45 11.04 9.57
C VAL A 703 -46.10 11.23 8.21
N PHE A 704 -45.38 11.77 7.23
CA PHE A 704 -45.91 12.12 5.91
C PHE A 704 -44.95 11.74 4.79
N GLU A 705 -45.48 11.45 3.60
CA GLU A 705 -44.67 11.07 2.45
C GLU A 705 -43.91 12.28 1.89
N TRP A 706 -42.61 12.11 1.66
CA TRP A 706 -41.74 13.15 1.17
C TRP A 706 -41.66 13.10 -0.35
N ASP A 707 -41.98 14.22 -1.00
CA ASP A 707 -41.84 14.36 -2.45
C ASP A 707 -40.35 14.32 -2.85
N ALA A 708 -39.95 13.28 -3.58
CA ALA A 708 -38.58 13.08 -4.07
C ALA A 708 -38.40 13.39 -5.56
N SER A 709 -39.39 14.03 -6.22
CA SER A 709 -39.38 14.29 -7.67
C SER A 709 -38.14 15.05 -8.16
N SER A 710 -37.52 15.85 -7.30
CA SER A 710 -36.31 16.63 -7.62
C SER A 710 -34.98 15.90 -7.32
N HIS A 711 -35.01 14.69 -6.75
CA HIS A 711 -33.80 13.96 -6.31
C HIS A 711 -32.97 13.44 -7.49
N SER A 712 -33.61 13.03 -8.59
CA SER A 712 -32.92 12.61 -9.81
C SER A 712 -32.07 13.74 -10.40
N TYR A 713 -32.61 14.95 -10.50
CA TYR A 713 -31.88 16.12 -10.95
C TYR A 713 -30.71 16.48 -9.99
N ALA A 714 -30.91 16.35 -8.68
CA ALA A 714 -29.83 16.53 -7.71
C ALA A 714 -28.69 15.51 -7.91
N TYR A 715 -29.05 14.25 -8.18
CA TYR A 715 -28.08 13.20 -8.47
C TYR A 715 -27.30 13.49 -9.75
N ASP A 716 -27.94 13.99 -10.81
CA ASP A 716 -27.28 14.36 -12.06
C ASP A 716 -26.26 15.49 -11.84
N LEU A 717 -26.61 16.51 -11.06
CA LEU A 717 -25.69 17.58 -10.68
C LEU A 717 -24.52 17.06 -9.83
N TRP A 718 -24.80 16.17 -8.87
CA TRP A 718 -23.77 15.53 -8.05
C TRP A 718 -22.82 14.68 -8.91
N ALA A 719 -23.34 13.82 -9.78
CA ALA A 719 -22.54 12.96 -10.66
C ALA A 719 -21.66 13.80 -11.58
N LYS A 720 -22.22 14.86 -12.19
CA LYS A 720 -21.48 15.81 -13.01
C LYS A 720 -20.35 16.51 -12.24
N ALA A 721 -20.55 16.84 -10.97
CA ALA A 721 -19.50 17.40 -10.11
C ALA A 721 -18.39 16.38 -9.83
N ILE A 722 -18.76 15.13 -9.52
CA ILE A 722 -17.82 14.05 -9.22
C ILE A 722 -16.96 13.69 -10.44
N PHE A 723 -17.54 13.68 -11.65
CA PHE A 723 -16.84 13.31 -12.88
C PHE A 723 -16.09 14.47 -13.55
N SER A 724 -16.18 15.67 -12.98
CA SER A 724 -15.75 16.92 -13.64
C SER A 724 -14.26 17.02 -14.00
N ASP A 725 -13.39 16.21 -13.39
CA ASP A 725 -11.96 16.15 -13.71
C ASP A 725 -11.62 15.18 -14.86
N GLY A 726 -12.63 14.50 -15.40
CA GLY A 726 -12.49 13.50 -16.46
C GLY A 726 -11.54 12.34 -16.12
N GLY A 727 -11.41 12.01 -14.83
CA GLY A 727 -10.54 10.95 -14.34
C GLY A 727 -9.05 11.28 -14.38
N GLU A 728 -8.67 12.54 -14.66
CA GLU A 728 -7.28 12.99 -14.69
C GLU A 728 -6.54 12.74 -13.37
N GLY A 729 -7.22 12.93 -12.22
CA GLY A 729 -6.66 12.61 -10.91
C GLY A 729 -6.25 11.15 -10.76
N CYS A 730 -7.09 10.22 -11.23
CA CYS A 730 -6.84 8.79 -11.17
C CYS A 730 -5.76 8.36 -12.19
N ARG A 731 -5.80 8.87 -13.43
CA ARG A 731 -4.79 8.56 -14.46
C ARG A 731 -3.37 8.90 -14.01
N ARG A 732 -3.17 10.04 -13.35
CA ARG A 732 -1.87 10.41 -12.77
C ARG A 732 -1.37 9.49 -11.66
N GLN A 733 -2.26 8.74 -10.98
CA GLN A 733 -1.82 7.73 -10.01
C GLN A 733 -1.44 6.43 -10.72
N ILE A 734 -2.22 6.02 -11.72
CA ILE A 734 -1.96 4.84 -12.57
C ILE A 734 -0.59 4.96 -13.24
N GLU A 735 -0.26 6.12 -13.81
CA GLU A 735 1.04 6.40 -14.47
C GLU A 735 2.25 6.15 -13.55
N LYS A 736 2.10 6.23 -12.22
CA LYS A 736 3.23 6.03 -11.28
C LYS A 736 3.66 4.58 -11.15
N THR A 737 2.77 3.63 -11.39
CA THR A 737 2.98 2.22 -11.03
C THR A 737 2.51 1.24 -12.10
N GLY A 738 1.73 1.69 -13.08
CA GLY A 738 1.06 0.84 -14.05
C GLY A 738 -0.09 0.02 -13.45
N GLU A 739 -0.53 0.30 -12.21
CA GLU A 739 -1.70 -0.38 -11.64
C GLU A 739 -2.98 0.00 -12.43
N PRO A 740 -3.85 -0.94 -12.80
CA PRO A 740 -5.08 -0.61 -13.49
C PRO A 740 -6.06 0.13 -12.56
N LEU A 741 -6.99 0.88 -13.15
CA LEU A 741 -8.15 1.34 -12.41
C LEU A 741 -9.08 0.16 -12.18
N VAL A 742 -9.61 0.07 -10.98
CA VAL A 742 -10.64 -0.89 -10.65
C VAL A 742 -11.94 -0.56 -11.43
N GLU A 743 -12.48 -1.56 -12.15
CA GLU A 743 -13.68 -1.38 -12.98
C GLU A 743 -14.93 -1.11 -12.11
N GLY A 744 -15.86 -0.27 -12.57
CA GLY A 744 -17.07 0.10 -11.81
C GLY A 744 -16.88 1.19 -10.75
N MET A 745 -15.68 1.77 -10.63
CA MET A 745 -15.47 2.98 -9.82
C MET A 745 -16.24 4.19 -10.37
N LEU A 746 -16.72 5.05 -9.47
CA LEU A 746 -17.38 6.32 -9.81
C LEU A 746 -16.32 7.39 -10.17
N VAL A 747 -15.68 7.22 -11.32
CA VAL A 747 -14.64 8.12 -11.85
C VAL A 747 -15.05 8.60 -13.24
N GLY A 748 -14.84 9.90 -13.51
CA GLY A 748 -15.13 10.49 -14.80
C GLY A 748 -14.22 9.98 -15.92
N LYS A 749 -14.70 10.08 -17.15
CA LYS A 749 -13.95 9.80 -18.39
C LYS A 749 -13.50 11.12 -19.02
N PRO A 750 -12.55 11.12 -19.97
CA PRO A 750 -12.09 12.36 -20.60
C PRO A 750 -13.23 13.25 -21.13
N GLU A 751 -14.34 12.64 -21.58
CA GLU A 751 -15.53 13.33 -22.09
C GLU A 751 -16.31 14.09 -21.00
N ASP A 752 -16.16 13.72 -19.73
CA ASP A 752 -16.82 14.35 -18.58
C ASP A 752 -16.09 15.63 -18.10
N THR A 753 -14.90 15.91 -18.64
CA THR A 753 -14.07 17.05 -18.23
C THR A 753 -14.83 18.36 -18.43
N LEU A 754 -15.00 19.13 -17.35
CA LEU A 754 -15.63 20.44 -17.43
C LEU A 754 -14.59 21.55 -17.65
N THR A 755 -14.89 22.44 -18.58
CA THR A 755 -14.20 23.74 -18.67
C THR A 755 -14.54 24.62 -17.46
N THR A 756 -13.70 25.61 -17.18
CA THR A 756 -13.94 26.57 -16.09
C THR A 756 -15.32 27.24 -16.17
N SER A 757 -15.79 27.59 -17.38
CA SER A 757 -17.13 28.16 -17.59
C SER A 757 -18.24 27.17 -17.21
N GLN A 758 -18.10 25.91 -17.63
CA GLN A 758 -19.05 24.85 -17.28
C GLN A 758 -19.03 24.53 -15.78
N THR A 759 -17.87 24.57 -15.12
CA THR A 759 -17.77 24.42 -13.66
C THR A 759 -18.46 25.58 -12.93
N HIS A 760 -18.30 26.82 -13.40
CA HIS A 760 -19.04 27.95 -12.84
C HIS A 760 -20.56 27.80 -13.01
N GLN A 761 -21.02 27.34 -14.18
CA GLN A 761 -22.44 27.08 -14.39
C GLN A 761 -22.95 25.98 -13.45
N LEU A 762 -22.22 24.87 -13.31
CA LEU A 762 -22.57 23.79 -12.38
C LEU A 762 -22.68 24.30 -10.93
N ASN A 763 -21.76 25.17 -10.50
CA ASN A 763 -21.83 25.78 -9.18
C ASN A 763 -23.06 26.69 -9.01
N ALA A 764 -23.46 27.43 -10.05
CA ALA A 764 -24.68 28.23 -10.04
C ALA A 764 -25.94 27.34 -9.99
N ASP A 765 -25.98 26.27 -10.77
CA ASP A 765 -27.08 25.30 -10.77
C ASP A 765 -27.21 24.61 -9.40
N LYS A 766 -26.08 24.23 -8.80
CA LYS A 766 -26.01 23.70 -7.42
C LYS A 766 -26.56 24.70 -6.41
N TYR A 767 -26.14 25.95 -6.46
CA TYR A 767 -26.61 26.99 -5.54
C TYR A 767 -28.12 27.22 -5.65
N ASN A 768 -28.65 27.26 -6.88
CA ASN A 768 -30.08 27.41 -7.13
C ASN A 768 -30.87 26.22 -6.56
N PHE A 769 -30.37 24.99 -6.78
CA PHE A 769 -30.99 23.79 -6.23
C PHE A 769 -30.97 23.78 -4.70
N GLU A 770 -29.82 24.08 -4.07
CA GLU A 770 -29.67 24.15 -2.62
C GLU A 770 -30.65 25.16 -2.01
N SER A 771 -30.82 26.32 -2.65
CA SER A 771 -31.74 27.37 -2.19
C SER A 771 -33.19 26.90 -2.26
N ALA A 772 -33.63 26.36 -3.40
CA ALA A 772 -34.99 25.84 -3.56
C ALA A 772 -35.29 24.66 -2.62
N TYR A 773 -34.32 23.78 -2.40
CA TYR A 773 -34.49 22.64 -1.50
C TYR A 773 -34.54 23.08 -0.04
N LEU A 774 -33.78 24.11 0.35
CA LEU A 774 -33.87 24.71 1.68
C LEU A 774 -35.26 25.32 1.92
N ASP A 775 -35.81 26.05 0.95
CA ASP A 775 -37.16 26.62 1.06
C ASP A 775 -38.21 25.52 1.25
N LYS A 776 -38.10 24.41 0.50
CA LYS A 776 -38.94 23.21 0.70
C LYS A 776 -38.76 22.60 2.09
N TRP A 777 -37.52 22.46 2.56
CA TRP A 777 -37.22 21.89 3.88
C TRP A 777 -37.82 22.72 5.02
N ILE A 778 -37.66 24.05 4.97
CA ILE A 778 -38.17 24.97 6.01
C ILE A 778 -39.69 25.09 5.95
N SER A 779 -40.28 25.28 4.76
CA SER A 779 -41.74 25.37 4.61
C SER A 779 -42.46 24.08 5.01
N SER A 780 -41.78 22.95 4.95
CA SER A 780 -42.30 21.67 5.41
C SER A 780 -42.27 21.49 6.93
N ASP A 781 -41.67 22.41 7.71
CA ASP A 781 -41.53 22.34 9.19
C ASP A 781 -41.25 20.91 9.69
N ILE A 782 -40.27 20.28 9.05
CA ILE A 782 -39.89 18.88 9.28
C ILE A 782 -38.76 18.81 10.31
N ASP A 783 -38.86 17.88 11.25
CA ASP A 783 -37.79 17.59 12.22
C ASP A 783 -36.68 16.77 11.57
N ALA A 784 -37.04 15.72 10.82
CA ALA A 784 -36.12 14.91 10.01
C ALA A 784 -36.85 14.15 8.89
N LEU A 785 -36.09 13.71 7.89
CA LEU A 785 -36.54 12.78 6.84
C LEU A 785 -35.97 11.38 7.11
N ILE A 786 -36.81 10.35 6.99
CA ILE A 786 -36.40 8.94 7.07
C ILE A 786 -36.51 8.28 5.70
N MET A 787 -35.47 7.57 5.26
CA MET A 787 -35.46 6.94 3.95
C MET A 787 -34.46 5.77 3.86
N PRO A 788 -34.48 4.95 2.79
CA PRO A 788 -33.48 3.92 2.56
C PRO A 788 -32.08 4.49 2.55
N ASN A 789 -31.14 3.71 3.06
CA ASN A 789 -29.72 4.00 2.99
C ASN A 789 -29.12 3.57 1.63
N THR A 790 -29.53 2.37 1.20
CA THR A 790 -29.24 1.76 -0.09
C THR A 790 -30.49 1.00 -0.55
N PRO A 791 -30.70 0.80 -1.85
CA PRO A 791 -31.80 -0.01 -2.32
C PRO A 791 -31.55 -1.53 -2.22
N TRP A 792 -30.40 -1.95 -1.68
CA TRP A 792 -30.03 -3.35 -1.44
C TRP A 792 -29.54 -3.60 -0.01
N VAL A 793 -29.60 -4.85 0.43
CA VAL A 793 -29.04 -5.32 1.72
C VAL A 793 -27.56 -5.68 1.62
N GLY A 794 -27.15 -6.26 0.49
CA GLY A 794 -25.78 -6.67 0.23
C GLY A 794 -25.69 -7.56 -1.01
N TYR A 795 -24.49 -7.72 -1.56
CA TYR A 795 -24.21 -8.61 -2.68
C TYR A 795 -22.81 -9.22 -2.55
N LYS A 796 -22.49 -10.19 -3.42
CA LYS A 796 -21.21 -10.91 -3.39
C LYS A 796 -20.04 -9.98 -3.75
N PRO A 797 -18.85 -10.18 -3.15
CA PRO A 797 -17.64 -9.52 -3.60
C PRO A 797 -17.41 -9.66 -5.10
N TRP A 798 -16.75 -8.67 -5.70
CA TRP A 798 -16.47 -8.59 -7.15
C TRP A 798 -17.67 -8.44 -8.07
N THR A 799 -18.91 -8.53 -7.57
CA THR A 799 -20.09 -8.17 -8.38
C THR A 799 -20.10 -6.69 -8.73
N TRP A 800 -19.37 -5.86 -7.96
CA TRP A 800 -19.20 -4.44 -8.24
C TRP A 800 -18.37 -4.13 -9.49
N VAL A 801 -17.55 -5.07 -9.99
CA VAL A 801 -16.63 -4.86 -11.13
C VAL A 801 -17.40 -4.47 -12.39
N LYS A 802 -18.64 -4.95 -12.52
CA LYS A 802 -19.59 -4.62 -13.61
C LYS A 802 -20.81 -3.88 -13.10
N SER A 803 -20.64 -3.06 -12.07
CA SER A 803 -21.76 -2.45 -11.35
C SER A 803 -22.20 -1.13 -11.95
N SER A 804 -23.52 -0.96 -11.97
CA SER A 804 -24.19 0.34 -12.13
C SER A 804 -24.77 0.79 -10.79
N ALA A 805 -24.09 0.53 -9.67
CA ALA A 805 -24.61 0.79 -8.33
C ALA A 805 -25.00 2.25 -8.17
N TYR A 806 -26.23 2.45 -7.71
CA TYR A 806 -26.81 3.76 -7.54
C TYR A 806 -26.64 4.25 -6.10
N VAL A 807 -26.07 5.44 -5.95
CA VAL A 807 -25.82 6.06 -4.62
C VAL A 807 -26.73 7.25 -4.32
N GLY A 808 -27.74 7.52 -5.15
CA GLY A 808 -28.56 8.73 -5.00
C GLY A 808 -29.37 8.81 -3.71
N TYR A 809 -29.73 7.67 -3.11
CA TYR A 809 -30.32 7.65 -1.76
C TYR A 809 -29.43 8.36 -0.72
N THR A 810 -28.10 8.36 -0.88
CA THR A 810 -27.17 8.95 0.09
C THR A 810 -26.46 10.20 -0.42
N SER A 811 -26.11 10.26 -1.71
CA SER A 811 -25.26 11.32 -2.27
C SER A 811 -25.92 12.70 -2.32
N ILE A 812 -27.24 12.76 -2.46
CA ILE A 812 -27.99 14.03 -2.46
C ILE A 812 -27.81 14.80 -1.14
N TRP A 813 -27.61 14.08 -0.03
CA TRP A 813 -27.41 14.71 1.29
C TRP A 813 -26.00 15.29 1.42
N ASN A 814 -25.00 14.69 0.77
CA ASN A 814 -23.68 15.30 0.64
C ASN A 814 -23.73 16.53 -0.29
N PHE A 815 -24.49 16.42 -1.39
CA PHE A 815 -24.66 17.51 -2.35
C PHE A 815 -25.26 18.77 -1.69
N LEU A 816 -26.30 18.58 -0.87
CA LEU A 816 -26.97 19.63 -0.09
C LEU A 816 -26.20 20.06 1.18
N GLY A 817 -25.22 19.26 1.62
CA GLY A 817 -24.49 19.47 2.86
C GLY A 817 -25.33 19.27 4.12
N TYR A 818 -26.23 18.29 4.11
CA TYR A 818 -27.12 17.96 5.23
C TYR A 818 -26.55 16.83 6.08
N ALA A 819 -26.77 16.89 7.39
CA ALA A 819 -26.44 15.81 8.31
C ALA A 819 -27.34 14.59 8.05
N ALA A 820 -26.75 13.40 7.99
CA ALA A 820 -27.46 12.15 7.80
C ALA A 820 -26.86 11.02 8.64
N LEU A 821 -27.71 10.25 9.33
CA LEU A 821 -27.34 9.17 10.23
C LEU A 821 -27.93 7.84 9.75
N ALA A 822 -27.09 6.85 9.48
CA ALA A 822 -27.53 5.47 9.28
C ALA A 822 -28.00 4.87 10.61
N VAL A 823 -29.13 4.16 10.59
CA VAL A 823 -29.79 3.55 11.74
C VAL A 823 -30.16 2.10 11.39
N PRO A 824 -29.60 1.09 12.08
CA PRO A 824 -30.01 -0.30 11.90
C PRO A 824 -31.39 -0.54 12.53
N VAL A 825 -32.35 -1.10 11.79
CA VAL A 825 -33.76 -1.19 12.23
C VAL A 825 -34.38 -2.57 12.13
N THR A 826 -33.81 -3.52 11.39
CA THR A 826 -34.24 -4.93 11.33
C THR A 826 -33.14 -5.81 10.76
N THR A 827 -33.38 -7.12 10.69
CA THR A 827 -32.65 -8.04 9.83
C THR A 827 -33.53 -8.48 8.66
N ALA A 828 -32.90 -8.88 7.56
CA ALA A 828 -33.54 -9.58 6.46
C ALA A 828 -33.98 -10.99 6.90
N SER A 829 -35.14 -11.43 6.41
CA SER A 829 -35.79 -12.66 6.84
C SER A 829 -36.53 -13.34 5.70
N ARG A 830 -36.20 -14.60 5.45
CA ARG A 830 -36.77 -15.44 4.39
C ARG A 830 -38.28 -15.62 4.51
N THR A 831 -38.83 -15.53 5.71
CA THR A 831 -40.28 -15.67 5.94
C THR A 831 -41.04 -14.37 5.75
N LYS A 832 -40.37 -13.21 5.88
CA LYS A 832 -41.00 -11.87 5.79
C LYS A 832 -40.70 -11.14 4.50
N ASP A 833 -39.59 -11.46 3.84
CA ASP A 833 -39.03 -10.74 2.68
C ASP A 833 -39.13 -11.55 1.38
N ILE A 834 -40.12 -12.44 1.30
CA ILE A 834 -40.43 -13.13 0.05
C ILE A 834 -40.87 -12.06 -0.97
N PRO A 835 -40.30 -12.04 -2.19
CA PRO A 835 -40.77 -11.18 -3.27
C PRO A 835 -42.30 -11.18 -3.40
N ASP A 836 -42.90 -10.01 -3.25
CA ASP A 836 -44.31 -9.81 -3.54
C ASP A 836 -44.56 -9.67 -5.06
N GLU A 837 -45.83 -9.68 -5.46
CA GLU A 837 -46.22 -9.52 -6.87
C GLU A 837 -45.70 -8.20 -7.45
N GLU A 838 -45.64 -7.15 -6.63
CA GLU A 838 -45.12 -5.83 -7.00
C GLU A 838 -43.63 -5.89 -7.39
N TRP A 839 -42.79 -6.53 -6.57
CA TRP A 839 -41.36 -6.72 -6.87
C TRP A 839 -41.13 -7.64 -8.07
N LEU A 840 -41.89 -8.73 -8.17
CA LEU A 840 -41.77 -9.69 -9.27
C LEU A 840 -42.13 -9.03 -10.61
N ALA A 841 -43.25 -8.30 -10.66
CA ALA A 841 -43.72 -7.61 -11.85
C ALA A 841 -42.92 -6.34 -12.20
N HIS A 842 -42.13 -5.80 -11.26
CA HIS A 842 -41.36 -4.57 -11.46
C HIS A 842 -40.46 -4.63 -12.70
N VAL A 843 -40.67 -3.73 -13.66
CA VAL A 843 -39.80 -3.59 -14.84
C VAL A 843 -38.69 -2.60 -14.49
N PRO A 844 -37.40 -3.00 -14.54
CA PRO A 844 -36.30 -2.10 -14.22
C PRO A 844 -36.32 -0.80 -15.03
N ARG A 845 -36.19 0.34 -14.34
CA ARG A 845 -36.28 1.69 -14.92
C ARG A 845 -35.03 2.11 -15.69
N ASN A 846 -33.88 1.59 -15.28
CA ASN A 846 -32.55 1.88 -15.81
C ASN A 846 -31.59 0.74 -15.46
N ASP A 847 -30.31 0.86 -15.84
CA ASP A 847 -29.32 -0.20 -15.61
C ASP A 847 -28.98 -0.40 -14.13
N SER A 848 -28.98 0.67 -13.34
CA SER A 848 -28.81 0.58 -11.89
C SER A 848 -29.93 -0.20 -11.21
N ASP A 849 -31.17 0.04 -11.63
CA ASP A 849 -32.36 -0.65 -11.12
C ASP A 849 -32.38 -2.12 -11.58
N ARG A 850 -31.92 -2.39 -12.81
CA ARG A 850 -31.74 -3.75 -13.33
C ARG A 850 -30.71 -4.51 -12.51
N PHE A 851 -29.57 -3.89 -12.26
CA PHE A 851 -28.52 -4.43 -11.41
C PHE A 851 -29.06 -4.73 -10.02
N ASN A 852 -29.76 -3.78 -9.39
CA ASN A 852 -30.35 -3.95 -8.07
C ASN A 852 -31.34 -5.12 -7.99
N LYS A 853 -32.23 -5.24 -8.99
CA LYS A 853 -33.19 -6.35 -9.07
C LYS A 853 -32.49 -7.71 -9.19
N GLN A 854 -31.41 -7.78 -9.98
CA GLN A 854 -30.62 -9.01 -10.17
C GLN A 854 -29.82 -9.43 -8.95
N GLN A 855 -29.45 -8.49 -8.07
CA GLN A 855 -28.66 -8.78 -6.87
C GLN A 855 -29.48 -9.34 -5.72
N TYR A 856 -30.82 -9.29 -5.77
CA TYR A 856 -31.63 -9.75 -4.65
C TYR A 856 -31.66 -11.28 -4.55
N ASP A 857 -30.97 -11.81 -3.55
CA ASP A 857 -31.02 -13.22 -3.15
C ASP A 857 -31.25 -13.31 -1.64
N ILE A 858 -32.49 -13.63 -1.26
CA ILE A 858 -32.89 -13.76 0.15
C ILE A 858 -32.11 -14.87 0.89
N ASN A 859 -31.62 -15.89 0.18
CA ASN A 859 -30.82 -16.94 0.82
C ASN A 859 -29.42 -16.44 1.17
N LEU A 860 -28.89 -15.51 0.38
CA LEU A 860 -27.59 -14.90 0.62
C LEU A 860 -27.64 -13.86 1.76
N VAL A 861 -28.73 -13.10 1.86
CA VAL A 861 -28.87 -12.00 2.82
C VAL A 861 -29.66 -12.34 4.08
N GLU A 862 -30.05 -13.61 4.28
CA GLU A 862 -30.75 -14.04 5.49
C GLU A 862 -30.01 -13.63 6.77
N GLY A 863 -30.72 -13.01 7.72
CA GLY A 863 -30.16 -12.56 8.99
C GLY A 863 -29.24 -11.33 8.89
N MET A 864 -28.99 -10.80 7.69
CA MET A 864 -28.16 -9.60 7.52
C MET A 864 -28.87 -8.37 8.06
N PRO A 865 -28.14 -7.40 8.65
CA PRO A 865 -28.72 -6.15 9.10
C PRO A 865 -29.36 -5.37 7.94
N VAL A 866 -30.47 -4.72 8.25
CA VAL A 866 -31.18 -3.79 7.37
C VAL A 866 -31.28 -2.46 8.09
N GLY A 867 -30.71 -1.43 7.46
CA GLY A 867 -30.69 -0.06 7.98
C GLY A 867 -31.40 0.93 7.07
N ILE A 868 -31.85 2.02 7.67
CA ILE A 868 -32.38 3.22 7.02
C ILE A 868 -31.46 4.41 7.37
N GLN A 869 -31.69 5.58 6.79
CA GLN A 869 -31.06 6.81 7.24
C GLN A 869 -32.08 7.84 7.74
N VAL A 870 -31.63 8.64 8.70
CA VAL A 870 -32.31 9.81 9.24
C VAL A 870 -31.53 11.05 8.80
N VAL A 871 -32.17 11.95 8.07
CA VAL A 871 -31.58 13.20 7.57
C VAL A 871 -32.11 14.37 8.41
N GLY A 872 -31.21 15.10 9.06
CA GLY A 872 -31.54 16.16 10.02
C GLY A 872 -31.48 17.57 9.46
N GLY A 873 -31.10 17.74 8.19
CA GLY A 873 -30.85 19.04 7.59
C GLY A 873 -29.43 19.55 7.85
N ARG A 874 -29.15 20.78 7.41
CA ARG A 874 -27.84 21.43 7.61
C ARG A 874 -27.62 21.79 9.08
N PHE A 875 -26.47 21.38 9.63
CA PHE A 875 -26.16 21.40 11.06
C PHE A 875 -27.26 20.71 11.91
N GLY A 876 -27.76 19.58 11.42
CA GLY A 876 -28.85 18.81 12.03
C GLY A 876 -28.41 17.54 12.75
N GLU A 877 -27.13 17.41 13.12
CA GLU A 877 -26.57 16.18 13.71
C GLU A 877 -27.30 15.77 14.99
N GLU A 878 -27.61 16.73 15.87
CA GLU A 878 -28.37 16.50 17.09
C GLU A 878 -29.79 16.00 16.78
N LYS A 879 -30.45 16.56 15.75
CA LYS A 879 -31.79 16.11 15.32
C LYS A 879 -31.76 14.67 14.79
N CYS A 880 -30.73 14.31 14.02
CA CYS A 880 -30.53 12.92 13.59
C CYS A 880 -30.47 11.97 14.79
N VAL A 881 -29.70 12.32 15.83
CA VAL A 881 -29.60 11.54 17.06
C VAL A 881 -30.93 11.45 17.81
N ALA A 882 -31.65 12.58 17.96
CA ALA A 882 -32.94 12.60 18.64
C ALA A 882 -33.98 11.70 17.96
N VAL A 883 -34.08 11.77 16.62
CA VAL A 883 -35.01 10.94 15.86
C VAL A 883 -34.58 9.47 15.84
N ALA A 884 -33.28 9.18 15.79
CA ALA A 884 -32.79 7.81 15.94
C ALA A 884 -33.14 7.20 17.32
N LYS A 885 -33.01 7.97 18.41
CA LYS A 885 -33.47 7.55 19.74
C LYS A 885 -34.97 7.28 19.77
N ALA A 886 -35.78 8.12 19.12
CA ALA A 886 -37.22 7.90 19.00
C ALA A 886 -37.51 6.59 18.24
N ILE A 887 -36.80 6.31 17.14
CA ILE A 887 -36.93 5.05 16.39
C ILE A 887 -36.57 3.85 17.28
N GLU A 888 -35.46 3.88 18.03
CA GLU A 888 -35.09 2.79 18.94
C GLU A 888 -36.18 2.52 19.99
N GLN A 889 -36.77 3.60 20.55
CA GLN A 889 -37.83 3.52 21.55
C GLN A 889 -39.10 2.89 20.98
N VAL A 890 -39.61 3.37 19.83
CA VAL A 890 -40.87 2.87 19.26
C VAL A 890 -40.74 1.47 18.67
N MET A 891 -39.54 1.12 18.19
CA MET A 891 -39.25 -0.23 17.70
C MET A 891 -39.01 -1.23 18.85
N GLN A 892 -38.99 -0.76 20.12
CA GLN A 892 -38.72 -1.54 21.33
C GLN A 892 -37.38 -2.30 21.28
N ARG A 893 -36.35 -1.66 20.69
CA ARG A 893 -35.05 -2.29 20.51
C ARG A 893 -34.03 -1.68 21.45
N ASN A 894 -33.68 -2.41 22.51
CA ASN A 894 -32.41 -2.21 23.20
C ASN A 894 -31.30 -2.88 22.37
N ILE A 895 -30.77 -2.19 21.35
CA ILE A 895 -29.73 -2.72 20.46
C ILE A 895 -28.39 -2.95 21.21
N THR A 896 -28.28 -2.52 22.46
CA THR A 896 -27.11 -2.69 23.33
C THR A 896 -26.81 -4.15 23.73
N SER A 897 -27.76 -5.09 23.65
CA SER A 897 -27.50 -6.51 23.92
C SER A 897 -28.03 -7.40 22.79
N ARG A 898 -27.13 -7.92 21.96
CA ARG A 898 -27.46 -8.75 20.80
C ARG A 898 -27.75 -10.22 21.15
N ALA A 899 -28.47 -10.49 22.23
CA ALA A 899 -29.07 -11.81 22.43
C ALA A 899 -30.34 -12.01 21.55
N SER A 900 -30.77 -10.97 20.82
CA SER A 900 -32.01 -10.94 20.03
C SER A 900 -31.85 -10.48 18.56
N LEU A 901 -30.64 -10.49 18.00
CA LEU A 901 -30.33 -10.36 16.55
C LEU A 901 -29.23 -11.34 16.18
#